data_AF-A0A350QV66-F1
#
_entry.id   AF-A0A350QV66-F1
#
_cell.length_a   1.000
_cell.length_b   1.000
_cell.length_c   1.000
_cell.angle_alpha   90.00
_cell.angle_beta   90.00
_cell.angle_gamma   90.00
#
_symmetry.space_group_name_H-M   'P 1'
#
loop_
_entity.id
_entity.type
_entity.pdbx_description
1 polymer ?
#
loop_
_entity_poly.entity_id
_entity_poly.type
_entity_poly.pdbx_seq_one_letter_code
_entity_poly.pdbx_strand_id
1 'polypeptide(L)'
;MKGLLLVLFLLAVPLAGAGKPNVILINADDLGYGDLGCYGATKVRTPHIDRLAREGMRFTDAHSPSAVCSPSRYGLMTGQYPIRKNFWGPTPLTQELTIDLKQPTLASTLKSAGYATSVIGKWHLGFGKGKTDWNKALKPGPLEIGFDYYFGMPTVNSGPPFVYVENHKVVDYDPEDPFVLGKESATQKWPEKGGYRGIGGAEKAHLRYRDEYVGTTFAEKTVEWITAHNNKDRNQPFFLYLATTNIHHPFTPHPRFKGTSQCGLYGDFIHELDWIVGEVLETLDELEIAENTLVIFTSDNGGMLNVTGQKAWRAGHRLNGKLLGFKFGAWEGGHRVPFLARWPAKIPAGKESDALISQIDLLPTFAALAGAELPREAVIDGVDQIPVLTGKSKRAQRDLLVISPNSPKHLTIRKGGWVYIPERDEGGFQGKEIGNHLLAGAAAQKLTKLVNSDVRAGKIKEDAPQAQLYNLRTDPYQATNVHNERPEVVAELSSLLDDWMKAIPASPRLGWVNLRQGGPSVPKKRKSKPAPKIPAKPSNRSVSLDFESGELEPWKVIKGKFGRLVGNRTHFFHGNLAYNKQGEHYLTTLEPGPEARKGSDAQTGIVISPFFIPEAGKMTFRVGGGNGPDTYVALCLESGREVETARGINHQMMQRASWDLSPYAGQKAFIKIVDQSTGGWGHVTADHFEFDGKLLKQYFKKSVP
;
A
#
# COMPACT_ATOMS: atom_id res chain seq x y z
N MET A 1 8.44 -29.55 73.47
CA MET A 1 8.37 -29.15 72.05
C MET A 1 8.16 -27.64 72.00
N LYS A 2 9.18 -26.90 71.58
CA LYS A 2 9.11 -25.43 71.41
C LYS A 2 8.58 -25.14 70.01
N GLY A 3 7.39 -24.55 69.91
CA GLY A 3 6.83 -24.05 68.64
C GLY A 3 6.94 -22.53 68.61
N LEU A 4 7.90 -22.02 67.85
CA LEU A 4 8.13 -20.60 67.63
C LEU A 4 7.17 -20.13 66.53
N LEU A 5 6.16 -19.34 66.88
CA LEU A 5 5.25 -18.72 65.92
C LEU A 5 5.92 -17.44 65.39
N LEU A 6 6.51 -17.50 64.20
CA LEU A 6 7.11 -16.36 63.52
C LEU A 6 5.98 -15.53 62.88
N VAL A 7 5.57 -14.45 63.52
CA VAL A 7 4.66 -13.44 62.94
C VAL A 7 5.49 -12.57 62.00
N LEU A 8 5.41 -12.82 60.69
CA LEU A 8 5.93 -11.91 59.67
C LEU A 8 5.05 -10.66 59.63
N PHE A 9 5.54 -9.55 60.17
CA PHE A 9 5.04 -8.22 59.84
C PHE A 9 5.42 -7.91 58.39
N LEU A 10 4.48 -8.12 57.46
CA LEU A 10 4.53 -7.52 56.14
C LEU A 10 4.40 -6.01 56.31
N LEU A 11 5.53 -5.30 56.29
CA LEU A 11 5.56 -3.86 56.06
C LEU A 11 4.92 -3.61 54.70
N ALA A 12 3.67 -3.16 54.70
CA ALA A 12 3.03 -2.60 53.53
C ALA A 12 3.82 -1.32 53.16
N VAL A 13 4.72 -1.45 52.18
CA VAL A 13 5.27 -0.28 51.49
C VAL A 13 4.06 0.45 50.91
N PRO A 14 3.84 1.73 51.23
CA PRO A 14 2.75 2.46 50.63
C PRO A 14 2.99 2.46 49.12
N LEU A 15 2.04 1.94 48.34
CA LEU A 15 1.99 2.24 46.92
C LEU A 15 1.90 3.77 46.83
N ALA A 16 3.04 4.42 46.57
CA ALA A 16 3.04 5.78 46.07
C ALA A 16 2.02 5.79 44.92
N GLY A 17 1.00 6.65 45.02
CA GLY A 17 -0.06 6.71 44.02
C GLY A 17 0.59 6.82 42.65
N ALA A 18 0.51 5.77 41.84
CA ALA A 18 1.28 5.70 40.61
C ALA A 18 0.95 6.94 39.76
N GLY A 19 1.96 7.74 39.45
CA GLY A 19 1.81 8.93 38.63
C GLY A 19 1.18 8.58 37.28
N LYS A 20 0.70 9.60 36.54
CA LYS A 20 0.13 9.41 35.20
C LYS A 20 1.07 8.53 34.34
N PRO A 21 0.56 7.52 33.62
CA PRO A 21 1.43 6.60 32.88
C PRO A 21 2.00 7.28 31.64
N ASN A 22 3.15 6.80 31.18
CA ASN A 22 3.61 7.11 29.83
C ASN A 22 2.68 6.45 28.80
N VAL A 23 2.59 7.03 27.61
CA VAL A 23 1.76 6.50 26.52
C VAL A 23 2.61 6.39 25.26
N ILE A 24 2.68 5.19 24.69
CA ILE A 24 3.29 4.94 23.38
C ILE A 24 2.23 4.37 22.45
N LEU A 25 1.99 5.05 21.34
CA LEU A 25 1.12 4.59 20.27
C LEU A 25 1.96 4.26 19.04
N ILE A 26 2.11 2.97 18.75
CA ILE A 26 2.76 2.44 17.55
C ILE A 26 1.68 2.19 16.50
N ASN A 27 1.77 2.88 15.36
CA ASN A 27 0.82 2.79 14.27
C ASN A 27 1.52 2.42 12.97
N ALA A 28 1.36 1.16 12.57
CA ALA A 28 1.87 0.61 11.33
C ALA A 28 1.11 1.13 10.09
N ASP A 29 1.70 0.98 8.91
CA ASP A 29 1.18 1.48 7.64
C ASP A 29 0.88 0.28 6.72
N ASP A 30 -0.39 0.09 6.38
CA ASP A 30 -0.88 -1.05 5.56
C ASP A 30 -0.67 -2.45 6.16
N LEU A 31 -0.52 -2.57 7.47
CA LEU A 31 -0.40 -3.87 8.13
C LEU A 31 -1.79 -4.50 8.26
N GLY A 32 -2.00 -5.61 7.54
CA GLY A 32 -3.24 -6.34 7.54
C GLY A 32 -3.50 -7.10 8.85
N TYR A 33 -4.77 -7.40 9.09
CA TYR A 33 -5.22 -8.10 10.29
C TYR A 33 -4.52 -9.45 10.51
N GLY A 34 -4.15 -10.16 9.44
CA GLY A 34 -3.52 -11.48 9.48
C GLY A 34 -2.01 -11.46 9.29
N ASP A 35 -1.36 -10.30 9.39
CA ASP A 35 0.09 -10.17 9.16
C ASP A 35 0.95 -10.57 10.37
N LEU A 36 0.35 -10.81 11.54
CA LEU A 36 1.07 -11.08 12.79
C LEU A 36 0.91 -12.53 13.26
N GLY A 37 1.94 -13.08 13.91
CA GLY A 37 1.93 -14.42 14.49
C GLY A 37 0.78 -14.59 15.48
N CYS A 38 0.62 -13.62 16.39
CA CYS A 38 -0.50 -13.56 17.33
C CYS A 38 -1.87 -13.34 16.67
N TYR A 39 -1.99 -13.13 15.36
CA TYR A 39 -3.24 -13.12 14.59
C TYR A 39 -3.33 -14.29 13.58
N GLY A 40 -2.39 -15.24 13.64
CA GLY A 40 -2.41 -16.48 12.84
C GLY A 40 -1.51 -16.49 11.62
N ALA A 41 -0.61 -15.51 11.45
CA ALA A 41 0.39 -15.55 10.40
C ALA A 41 1.37 -16.71 10.60
N THR A 42 1.71 -17.42 9.53
CA THR A 42 2.65 -18.57 9.57
C THR A 42 3.87 -18.40 8.67
N LYS A 43 3.92 -17.34 7.85
CA LYS A 43 5.01 -17.05 6.90
C LYS A 43 6.00 -15.99 7.39
N VAL A 44 5.70 -15.41 8.53
CA VAL A 44 6.52 -14.43 9.25
C VAL A 44 6.61 -14.84 10.71
N ARG A 45 7.59 -14.29 11.42
CA ARG A 45 7.80 -14.44 12.86
C ARG A 45 7.79 -13.04 13.45
N THR A 46 6.90 -12.80 14.41
CA THR A 46 6.74 -11.50 15.07
C THR A 46 6.86 -11.63 16.59
N PRO A 47 7.97 -12.18 17.13
CA PRO A 47 8.09 -12.48 18.55
C PRO A 47 7.90 -11.28 19.49
N HIS A 48 8.29 -10.07 19.10
CA HIS A 48 8.16 -8.86 19.93
C HIS A 48 6.74 -8.30 19.92
N ILE A 49 6.06 -8.30 18.77
CA ILE A 49 4.65 -7.94 18.69
C ILE A 49 3.80 -9.02 19.37
N ASP A 50 4.15 -10.30 19.23
CA ASP A 50 3.48 -11.39 19.94
C ASP A 50 3.67 -11.28 21.46
N ARG A 51 4.79 -10.68 21.91
CA ARG A 51 5.02 -10.35 23.33
C ARG A 51 4.00 -9.33 23.84
N LEU A 52 3.67 -8.29 23.06
CA LEU A 52 2.59 -7.34 23.41
C LEU A 52 1.27 -8.07 23.67
N ALA A 53 0.91 -9.04 22.82
CA ALA A 53 -0.31 -9.83 22.99
C ALA A 53 -0.24 -10.73 24.24
N ARG A 54 0.89 -11.39 24.50
CA ARG A 54 1.07 -12.24 25.69
C ARG A 54 1.07 -11.46 27.00
N GLU A 55 1.65 -10.27 27.01
CA GLU A 55 1.79 -9.43 28.21
C GLU A 55 0.66 -8.41 28.37
N GLY A 56 -0.28 -8.38 27.43
CA GLY A 56 -1.37 -7.41 27.42
C GLY A 56 -2.69 -8.03 26.95
N MET A 57 -3.45 -7.23 26.21
CA MET A 57 -4.73 -7.58 25.64
C MET A 57 -4.70 -7.49 24.11
N ARG A 58 -5.15 -8.54 23.44
CA ARG A 58 -5.36 -8.61 21.99
C ARG A 58 -6.84 -8.36 21.65
N PHE A 59 -7.11 -7.49 20.70
CA PHE A 59 -8.47 -7.21 20.25
C PHE A 59 -8.78 -7.86 18.91
N THR A 60 -9.93 -8.51 18.79
CA THR A 60 -10.34 -9.17 17.53
C THR A 60 -11.29 -8.34 16.68
N ASP A 61 -11.78 -7.22 17.22
CA ASP A 61 -12.80 -6.38 16.61
C ASP A 61 -12.43 -4.88 16.66
N ALA A 62 -11.20 -4.59 16.23
CA ALA A 62 -10.63 -3.26 16.20
C ALA A 62 -10.58 -2.69 14.78
N HIS A 63 -11.00 -1.43 14.61
CA HIS A 63 -11.12 -0.80 13.31
C HIS A 63 -10.44 0.56 13.20
N SER A 64 -9.78 0.83 12.08
CA SER A 64 -9.48 2.20 11.66
C SER A 64 -10.78 2.89 11.21
N PRO A 65 -10.90 4.22 11.35
CA PRO A 65 -12.12 4.94 10.93
C PRO A 65 -12.22 5.09 9.41
N SER A 66 -11.17 4.77 8.68
CA SER A 66 -11.14 4.71 7.22
C SER A 66 -10.32 3.52 6.74
N ALA A 67 -10.57 3.07 5.51
CA ALA A 67 -9.72 2.11 4.82
C ALA A 67 -8.49 2.76 4.14
N VAL A 68 -8.16 4.00 4.50
CA VAL A 68 -7.13 4.82 3.85
C VAL A 68 -6.30 5.61 4.88
N CYS A 69 -4.98 5.59 4.72
CA CYS A 69 -4.01 6.20 5.63
C CYS A 69 -4.33 7.62 6.14
N SER A 70 -4.39 8.65 5.28
CA SER A 70 -4.59 10.04 5.73
C SER A 70 -5.90 10.27 6.51
N PRO A 71 -7.08 9.86 6.01
CA PRO A 71 -8.31 9.99 6.80
C PRO A 71 -8.26 9.13 8.08
N SER A 72 -7.66 7.94 8.07
CA SER A 72 -7.48 7.17 9.32
C SER A 72 -6.64 7.91 10.36
N ARG A 73 -5.51 8.50 9.94
CA ARG A 73 -4.64 9.30 10.81
C ARG A 73 -5.34 10.55 11.32
N TYR A 74 -6.19 11.17 10.49
CA TYR A 74 -7.02 12.30 10.92
C TYR A 74 -7.97 11.86 12.04
N GLY A 75 -8.69 10.75 11.85
CA GLY A 75 -9.63 10.27 12.86
C GLY A 75 -8.94 9.81 14.14
N LEU A 76 -7.83 9.08 14.02
CA LEU A 76 -6.99 8.68 15.15
C LEU A 76 -6.52 9.91 15.96
N MET A 77 -6.06 10.96 15.28
CA MET A 77 -5.53 12.14 15.95
C MET A 77 -6.62 12.98 16.63
N THR A 78 -7.80 13.06 16.03
CA THR A 78 -8.84 14.03 16.42
C THR A 78 -10.05 13.43 17.13
N GLY A 79 -10.15 12.10 17.18
CA GLY A 79 -11.32 11.41 17.71
C GLY A 79 -12.60 11.61 16.88
N GLN A 80 -12.50 12.10 15.65
CA GLN A 80 -13.64 12.32 14.74
C GLN A 80 -13.64 11.35 13.57
N TYR A 81 -14.83 11.01 13.08
CA TYR A 81 -14.95 10.35 11.78
C TYR A 81 -14.47 11.29 10.66
N PRO A 82 -13.66 10.80 9.70
CA PRO A 82 -13.10 11.64 8.62
C PRO A 82 -14.15 12.32 7.74
N ILE A 83 -15.35 11.74 7.66
CA ILE A 83 -16.49 12.32 6.92
C ILE A 83 -16.94 13.67 7.48
N ARG A 84 -16.66 13.99 8.75
CA ARG A 84 -16.91 15.33 9.32
C ARG A 84 -16.08 16.43 8.67
N LYS A 85 -15.02 16.06 7.93
CA LYS A 85 -14.22 16.96 7.09
C LYS A 85 -14.32 16.63 5.59
N ASN A 86 -15.30 15.81 5.20
CA ASN A 86 -15.43 15.32 3.83
C ASN A 86 -14.12 14.66 3.31
N PHE A 87 -13.44 13.89 4.18
CA PHE A 87 -12.10 13.37 3.94
C PHE A 87 -12.11 11.87 3.60
N TRP A 88 -11.68 11.53 2.38
CA TRP A 88 -11.87 10.18 1.81
C TRP A 88 -10.58 9.51 1.31
N GLY A 89 -9.50 10.27 1.14
CA GLY A 89 -8.37 9.86 0.33
C GLY A 89 -7.01 10.23 0.87
N PRO A 90 -5.92 9.66 0.33
CA PRO A 90 -4.57 10.11 0.66
C PRO A 90 -4.38 11.57 0.24
N THR A 91 -3.65 12.33 1.06
CA THR A 91 -3.38 13.74 0.80
C THR A 91 -2.33 13.92 -0.31
N PRO A 92 -2.47 14.92 -1.20
CA PRO A 92 -1.44 15.23 -2.20
C PRO A 92 -0.20 15.88 -1.58
N LEU A 93 0.89 15.95 -2.37
CA LEU A 93 2.18 16.56 -1.99
C LEU A 93 2.07 17.98 -1.43
N THR A 94 1.14 18.79 -1.92
CA THR A 94 0.99 20.21 -1.56
C THR A 94 -0.18 20.47 -0.61
N GLN A 95 -0.61 19.43 0.12
CA GLN A 95 -1.76 19.51 1.00
C GLN A 95 -1.50 20.40 2.22
N GLU A 96 -2.34 21.42 2.41
CA GLU A 96 -2.35 22.20 3.65
C GLU A 96 -2.69 21.34 4.87
N LEU A 97 -2.32 21.79 6.07
CA LEU A 97 -2.62 21.04 7.30
C LEU A 97 -4.12 20.73 7.38
N THR A 98 -4.42 19.43 7.48
CA THR A 98 -5.80 18.92 7.43
C THR A 98 -6.50 18.99 8.79
N ILE A 99 -5.80 19.26 9.87
CA ILE A 99 -6.39 19.41 11.21
C ILE A 99 -6.54 20.90 11.50
N ASP A 100 -7.72 21.29 12.01
CA ASP A 100 -7.95 22.66 12.48
C ASP A 100 -7.15 22.90 13.77
N LEU A 101 -6.46 24.03 13.88
CA LEU A 101 -5.62 24.37 15.04
C LEU A 101 -6.39 24.48 16.35
N LYS A 102 -7.71 24.69 16.29
CA LYS A 102 -8.59 24.74 17.48
C LYS A 102 -9.12 23.38 17.89
N GLN A 103 -8.97 22.37 17.03
CA GLN A 103 -9.50 21.03 17.30
C GLN A 103 -8.59 20.32 18.31
N PRO A 104 -9.16 19.69 19.36
CA PRO A 104 -8.36 18.85 20.24
C PRO A 104 -7.79 17.67 19.45
N THR A 105 -6.55 17.33 19.79
CA THR A 105 -5.81 16.20 19.25
C THR A 105 -5.29 15.33 20.38
N LEU A 106 -4.86 14.10 20.08
CA LEU A 106 -4.17 13.24 21.06
C LEU A 106 -3.04 14.01 21.76
N ALA A 107 -2.20 14.68 20.95
CA ALA A 107 -1.04 15.42 21.45
C ALA A 107 -1.43 16.64 22.29
N SER A 108 -2.30 17.52 21.78
CA SER A 108 -2.70 18.73 22.53
C SER A 108 -3.44 18.39 23.83
N THR A 109 -4.25 17.33 23.82
CA THR A 109 -4.94 16.84 25.01
C THR A 109 -3.96 16.34 26.06
N LEU A 110 -3.02 15.46 25.68
CA LEU A 110 -2.01 14.95 26.61
C LEU A 110 -1.05 16.04 27.08
N LYS A 111 -0.64 16.95 26.19
CA LYS A 111 0.19 18.12 26.52
C LYS A 111 -0.49 19.01 27.56
N SER A 112 -1.79 19.26 27.43
CA SER A 112 -2.56 20.02 28.43
C SER A 112 -2.59 19.33 29.80
N ALA A 113 -2.43 18.01 29.84
CA ALA A 113 -2.33 17.22 31.06
C ALA A 113 -0.90 17.08 31.61
N GLY A 114 0.07 17.81 31.04
CA GLY A 114 1.46 17.88 31.49
C GLY A 114 2.43 16.93 30.79
N TYR A 115 2.00 16.24 29.72
CA TYR A 115 2.85 15.31 29.00
C TYR A 115 3.87 16.04 28.11
N ALA A 116 5.09 15.51 28.05
CA ALA A 116 5.97 15.75 26.90
C ALA A 116 5.46 14.95 25.70
N THR A 117 5.42 15.54 24.51
CA THR A 117 4.74 14.94 23.35
C THR A 117 5.62 14.86 22.11
N SER A 118 5.63 13.71 21.44
CA SER A 118 6.43 13.51 20.24
C SER A 118 5.70 12.68 19.19
N VAL A 119 5.94 13.01 17.92
CA VAL A 119 5.62 12.15 16.79
C VAL A 119 6.91 11.78 16.05
N ILE A 120 7.12 10.49 15.87
CA ILE A 120 8.24 9.95 15.08
C ILE A 120 7.67 9.10 13.95
N GLY A 121 8.02 9.45 12.71
CA GLY A 121 7.66 8.70 11.53
C GLY A 121 6.70 9.40 10.56
N LYS A 122 5.78 8.65 9.95
CA LYS A 122 4.90 9.13 8.86
C LYS A 122 3.82 10.08 9.37
N TRP A 123 3.81 11.32 8.87
CA TRP A 123 2.81 12.33 9.20
C TRP A 123 1.54 12.23 8.34
N HIS A 124 1.64 12.56 7.05
CA HIS A 124 0.59 12.40 6.03
C HIS A 124 -0.74 13.15 6.29
N LEU A 125 -0.66 14.29 6.98
CA LEU A 125 -1.80 15.18 7.29
C LEU A 125 -1.61 16.62 6.80
N GLY A 126 -0.60 16.87 5.96
CA GLY A 126 -0.33 18.19 5.36
C GLY A 126 0.40 19.17 6.28
N PHE A 127 0.82 20.30 5.70
CA PHE A 127 1.53 21.40 6.37
C PHE A 127 1.11 22.75 5.78
N GLY A 128 1.11 23.79 6.61
CA GLY A 128 0.84 25.16 6.19
C GLY A 128 -0.64 25.53 6.20
N LYS A 129 -0.91 26.82 5.95
CA LYS A 129 -2.22 27.35 5.58
C LYS A 129 -2.17 27.63 4.07
N GLY A 130 -2.92 26.89 3.27
CA GLY A 130 -2.76 26.84 1.82
C GLY A 130 -1.69 25.84 1.35
N LYS A 131 -1.38 25.87 0.05
CA LYS A 131 -0.47 24.90 -0.57
C LYS A 131 0.89 24.88 0.13
N THR A 132 1.33 23.69 0.52
CA THR A 132 2.63 23.50 1.18
C THR A 132 3.78 24.01 0.31
N ASP A 133 4.60 24.87 0.89
CA ASP A 133 5.83 25.40 0.31
C ASP A 133 7.03 24.71 0.96
N TRP A 134 7.65 23.78 0.24
CA TRP A 134 8.77 22.95 0.73
C TRP A 134 10.07 23.73 0.94
N ASN A 135 10.14 24.99 0.47
CA ASN A 135 11.29 25.87 0.65
C ASN A 135 11.16 26.78 1.88
N LYS A 136 10.11 26.61 2.69
CA LYS A 136 9.83 27.40 3.88
C LYS A 136 9.67 26.51 5.11
N ALA A 137 9.62 27.15 6.28
CA ALA A 137 9.23 26.48 7.50
C ALA A 137 7.85 25.83 7.33
N LEU A 138 7.80 24.52 7.59
CA LEU A 138 6.60 23.69 7.45
C LEU A 138 5.67 23.90 8.66
N LYS A 139 5.08 25.10 8.74
CA LYS A 139 4.14 25.48 9.80
C LYS A 139 2.92 26.23 9.26
N PRO A 140 1.72 26.04 9.85
CA PRO A 140 1.44 25.09 10.92
C PRO A 140 1.61 23.62 10.51
N GLY A 141 2.07 22.80 11.44
CA GLY A 141 2.30 21.37 11.29
C GLY A 141 2.06 20.63 12.62
N PRO A 142 2.74 19.50 12.87
CA PRO A 142 2.56 18.72 14.10
C PRO A 142 2.72 19.54 15.39
N LEU A 143 3.69 20.46 15.43
CA LEU A 143 3.98 21.25 16.63
C LEU A 143 2.82 22.19 17.00
N GLU A 144 2.17 22.80 16.01
CA GLU A 144 1.05 23.72 16.21
C GLU A 144 -0.25 23.01 16.64
N ILE A 145 -0.30 21.68 16.60
CA ILE A 145 -1.45 20.88 17.06
C ILE A 145 -1.08 19.98 18.24
N GLY A 146 -0.05 20.37 19.00
CA GLY A 146 0.19 19.86 20.34
C GLY A 146 1.41 18.98 20.52
N PHE A 147 2.16 18.65 19.48
CA PHE A 147 3.45 17.95 19.65
C PHE A 147 4.57 18.92 20.07
N ASP A 148 5.50 18.47 20.91
CA ASP A 148 6.72 19.21 21.25
C ASP A 148 7.85 18.91 20.27
N TYR A 149 7.86 17.70 19.73
CA TYR A 149 8.87 17.23 18.79
C TYR A 149 8.23 16.48 17.61
N TYR A 150 8.78 16.69 16.42
CA TYR A 150 8.49 15.89 15.24
C TYR A 150 9.79 15.51 14.53
N PHE A 151 9.95 14.22 14.24
CA PHE A 151 10.92 13.74 13.27
C PHE A 151 10.27 12.70 12.38
N GLY A 152 10.30 12.87 11.06
CA GLY A 152 9.94 11.78 10.19
C GLY A 152 9.60 12.16 8.78
N MET A 153 8.82 11.29 8.15
CA MET A 153 8.47 11.43 6.75
C MET A 153 7.16 12.20 6.60
N PRO A 154 7.14 13.30 5.84
CA PRO A 154 6.00 14.21 5.82
C PRO A 154 4.77 13.65 5.09
N THR A 155 4.96 12.75 4.13
CA THR A 155 3.89 12.21 3.27
C THR A 155 3.83 10.67 3.31
N VAL A 156 4.35 9.98 2.30
CA VAL A 156 4.31 8.52 2.13
C VAL A 156 5.59 8.06 1.43
N ASN A 157 6.12 6.88 1.74
CA ASN A 157 7.40 6.40 1.21
C ASN A 157 7.32 6.01 -0.28
N SER A 158 6.12 5.74 -0.80
CA SER A 158 5.90 5.49 -2.23
C SER A 158 5.83 6.75 -3.10
N GLY A 159 5.84 7.95 -2.51
CA GLY A 159 5.67 9.20 -3.23
C GLY A 159 6.52 10.35 -2.69
N PRO A 160 6.68 11.44 -3.47
CA PRO A 160 7.47 12.60 -3.07
C PRO A 160 6.93 13.25 -1.78
N PRO A 161 7.78 14.00 -1.05
CA PRO A 161 9.12 14.47 -1.47
C PRO A 161 10.30 13.58 -1.07
N PHE A 162 10.15 12.36 -0.54
CA PHE A 162 11.31 11.50 -0.18
C PHE A 162 12.41 12.22 0.63
N VAL A 163 12.03 12.87 1.73
CA VAL A 163 12.95 13.53 2.67
C VAL A 163 12.47 13.30 4.09
N TYR A 164 13.34 13.58 5.07
CA TYR A 164 12.93 13.74 6.46
C TYR A 164 12.60 15.19 6.78
N VAL A 165 11.67 15.39 7.70
CA VAL A 165 11.37 16.66 8.34
C VAL A 165 11.64 16.51 9.83
N GLU A 166 12.34 17.48 10.40
CA GLU A 166 12.52 17.62 11.83
C GLU A 166 11.96 18.98 12.28
N ASN A 167 10.99 18.93 13.18
CA ASN A 167 10.16 20.06 13.59
C ASN A 167 9.56 20.78 12.38
N HIS A 168 10.01 22.02 12.10
CA HIS A 168 9.51 22.81 10.98
C HIS A 168 10.40 22.77 9.73
N LYS A 169 11.49 22.00 9.73
CA LYS A 169 12.50 22.07 8.67
C LYS A 169 12.71 20.71 8.01
N VAL A 170 12.88 20.73 6.70
CA VAL A 170 13.42 19.58 5.97
C VAL A 170 14.87 19.38 6.40
N VAL A 171 15.23 18.15 6.77
CA VAL A 171 16.60 17.78 7.17
C VAL A 171 17.52 17.91 5.97
N ASP A 172 18.70 18.50 6.18
CA ASP A 172 19.71 18.78 5.13
C ASP A 172 19.21 19.66 3.97
N TYR A 173 18.20 20.49 4.21
CA TYR A 173 17.77 21.50 3.25
C TYR A 173 18.83 22.59 3.04
N ASP A 174 19.11 22.90 1.78
CA ASP A 174 20.06 23.93 1.37
C ASP A 174 19.29 25.01 0.57
N PRO A 175 19.21 26.27 1.06
CA PRO A 175 18.49 27.32 0.35
C PRO A 175 19.09 27.68 -1.02
N GLU A 176 20.37 27.33 -1.26
CA GLU A 176 21.03 27.56 -2.56
C GLU A 176 20.69 26.47 -3.61
N ASP A 177 20.12 25.33 -3.18
CA ASP A 177 19.52 24.32 -4.06
C ASP A 177 18.06 24.06 -3.62
N PRO A 178 17.14 25.00 -3.89
CA PRO A 178 15.76 24.88 -3.42
C PRO A 178 15.01 23.74 -4.12
N PHE A 179 13.92 23.30 -3.48
CA PHE A 179 12.95 22.41 -4.11
C PHE A 179 12.29 23.07 -5.32
N VAL A 180 12.15 22.30 -6.39
CA VAL A 180 11.51 22.66 -7.65
C VAL A 180 10.47 21.61 -8.01
N LEU A 181 9.19 22.00 -8.06
CA LEU A 181 8.10 21.14 -8.51
C LEU A 181 8.33 20.67 -9.95
N GLY A 182 8.04 19.40 -10.24
CA GLY A 182 8.24 18.82 -11.57
C GLY A 182 9.68 18.34 -11.87
N LYS A 183 10.67 18.74 -11.06
CA LYS A 183 12.06 18.26 -11.17
C LYS A 183 12.16 16.82 -10.63
N GLU A 184 13.09 16.03 -11.17
CA GLU A 184 13.31 14.66 -10.71
C GLU A 184 14.03 14.67 -9.34
N SER A 185 13.52 13.90 -8.37
CA SER A 185 14.11 13.74 -7.04
C SER A 185 15.38 12.89 -7.11
N ALA A 186 16.43 13.31 -6.40
CA ALA A 186 17.68 12.54 -6.25
C ALA A 186 17.55 11.46 -5.16
N THR A 187 16.70 10.46 -5.40
CA THR A 187 16.35 9.42 -4.41
C THR A 187 16.57 7.99 -4.96
N GLN A 188 16.66 7.00 -4.07
CA GLN A 188 16.73 5.60 -4.47
C GLN A 188 15.47 5.19 -5.24
N LYS A 189 15.66 4.43 -6.33
CA LYS A 189 14.57 3.91 -7.15
C LYS A 189 14.22 2.50 -6.70
N TRP A 190 12.93 2.26 -6.50
CA TRP A 190 12.40 0.96 -6.06
C TRP A 190 11.21 0.53 -6.92
N PRO A 191 11.00 -0.79 -7.12
CA PRO A 191 9.75 -1.30 -7.65
C PRO A 191 8.57 -0.81 -6.79
N GLU A 192 7.45 -0.50 -7.43
CA GLU A 192 6.23 0.02 -6.78
C GLU A 192 6.42 1.39 -6.09
N LYS A 193 7.58 2.06 -6.22
CA LYS A 193 7.78 3.46 -5.85
C LYS A 193 7.61 4.35 -7.08
N GLY A 194 6.82 5.41 -6.96
CA GLY A 194 6.44 6.29 -8.07
C GLY A 194 6.70 7.76 -7.80
N GLY A 195 6.28 8.66 -8.70
CA GLY A 195 6.28 10.10 -8.41
C GLY A 195 7.65 10.79 -8.38
N TYR A 196 8.72 10.16 -8.91
CA TYR A 196 10.08 10.73 -8.93
C TYR A 196 10.17 12.12 -9.56
N ARG A 197 9.24 12.51 -10.45
CA ARG A 197 9.20 13.84 -11.08
C ARG A 197 8.18 14.77 -10.44
N GLY A 198 7.75 14.49 -9.22
CA GLY A 198 6.82 15.37 -8.50
C GLY A 198 7.50 16.63 -7.98
N ILE A 199 8.69 16.48 -7.41
CA ILE A 199 9.51 17.56 -6.85
C ILE A 199 10.97 17.10 -6.73
N GLY A 200 11.91 17.95 -7.13
CA GLY A 200 13.35 17.70 -7.05
C GLY A 200 14.10 18.97 -6.62
N GLY A 201 15.41 19.06 -6.85
CA GLY A 201 16.23 20.05 -6.13
C GLY A 201 16.42 19.60 -4.67
N ALA A 202 16.98 20.43 -3.79
CA ALA A 202 17.32 20.04 -2.43
C ALA A 202 18.03 18.66 -2.37
N GLU A 203 19.02 18.47 -3.23
CA GLU A 203 19.63 17.17 -3.51
C GLU A 203 20.17 16.50 -2.25
N LYS A 204 20.80 17.28 -1.35
CA LYS A 204 21.28 16.81 -0.05
C LYS A 204 20.15 16.18 0.78
N ALA A 205 18.99 16.84 0.87
CA ALA A 205 17.84 16.34 1.61
C ALA A 205 17.27 15.04 1.02
N HIS A 206 17.19 14.94 -0.32
CA HIS A 206 16.76 13.69 -0.97
C HIS A 206 17.76 12.54 -0.80
N LEU A 207 19.07 12.82 -0.84
CA LEU A 207 20.12 11.82 -0.66
C LEU A 207 20.24 11.37 0.80
N ARG A 208 19.88 12.23 1.76
CA ARG A 208 19.77 11.86 3.19
C ARG A 208 18.71 10.80 3.42
N TYR A 209 17.62 10.86 2.67
CA TYR A 209 16.57 9.84 2.71
C TYR A 209 17.01 8.60 1.91
N ARG A 210 17.14 7.48 2.62
CA ARG A 210 17.42 6.16 2.04
C ARG A 210 16.31 5.21 2.45
N ASP A 211 15.51 4.74 1.49
CA ASP A 211 14.31 3.95 1.76
C ASP A 211 14.57 2.75 2.68
N GLU A 212 15.72 2.09 2.50
CA GLU A 212 16.13 0.92 3.28
C GLU A 212 16.49 1.22 4.75
N TYR A 213 16.69 2.48 5.12
CA TYR A 213 17.14 2.89 6.46
C TYR A 213 16.07 3.70 7.19
N VAL A 214 14.89 3.90 6.58
CA VAL A 214 13.80 4.67 7.19
C VAL A 214 13.32 4.04 8.50
N GLY A 215 13.06 2.73 8.49
CA GLY A 215 12.63 1.99 9.68
C GLY A 215 13.64 2.08 10.82
N THR A 216 14.92 1.82 10.55
CA THR A 216 16.00 1.91 11.55
C THR A 216 16.17 3.34 12.09
N THR A 217 16.11 4.35 11.22
CA THR A 217 16.22 5.76 11.65
C THR A 217 15.07 6.13 12.61
N PHE A 218 13.86 5.65 12.36
CA PHE A 218 12.72 5.89 13.28
C PHE A 218 12.86 5.15 14.61
N ALA A 219 13.41 3.92 14.61
CA ALA A 219 13.71 3.18 15.84
C ALA A 219 14.77 3.92 16.66
N GLU A 220 15.90 4.30 16.06
CA GLU A 220 16.98 5.04 16.72
C GLU A 220 16.46 6.34 17.34
N LYS A 221 15.73 7.16 16.56
CA LYS A 221 15.12 8.40 17.06
C LYS A 221 14.13 8.16 18.19
N THR A 222 13.41 7.04 18.15
CA THR A 222 12.47 6.66 19.21
C THR A 222 13.19 6.33 20.51
N VAL A 223 14.21 5.46 20.45
CA VAL A 223 15.01 5.07 21.62
C VAL A 223 15.72 6.29 22.22
N GLU A 224 16.34 7.12 21.37
CA GLU A 224 16.96 8.39 21.78
C GLU A 224 15.97 9.29 22.52
N TRP A 225 14.77 9.46 21.97
CA TRP A 225 13.77 10.35 22.55
C TRP A 225 13.20 9.81 23.87
N ILE A 226 12.86 8.53 23.95
CA ILE A 226 12.38 7.88 25.19
C ILE A 226 13.44 8.01 26.28
N THR A 227 14.69 7.68 25.97
CA THR A 227 15.81 7.74 26.92
C THR A 227 16.02 9.17 27.44
N ALA A 228 15.98 10.17 26.55
CA ALA A 228 16.15 11.57 26.94
C ALA A 228 15.00 12.11 27.81
N HIS A 229 13.79 11.55 27.69
CA HIS A 229 12.60 11.98 28.43
C HIS A 229 12.31 11.13 29.67
N ASN A 230 13.06 10.05 29.90
CA ASN A 230 13.03 9.29 31.14
C ASN A 230 13.88 9.93 32.26
N ASN A 231 13.65 11.23 32.54
CA ASN A 231 14.35 11.91 33.62
C ASN A 231 13.62 11.69 34.95
N LYS A 232 14.18 10.82 35.80
CA LYS A 232 13.63 10.46 37.13
C LYS A 232 13.39 11.69 38.03
N ASP A 233 14.11 12.79 37.83
CA ASP A 233 13.96 14.01 38.62
C ASP A 233 12.80 14.90 38.17
N ARG A 234 12.33 14.77 36.92
CA ARG A 234 11.26 15.61 36.35
C ARG A 234 9.86 15.09 36.62
N ASN A 235 9.72 13.79 36.93
CA ASN A 235 8.44 13.10 37.13
C ASN A 235 7.36 13.50 36.09
N GLN A 236 7.79 13.72 34.84
CA GLN A 236 6.94 14.17 33.75
C GLN A 236 6.59 12.97 32.86
N PRO A 237 5.30 12.65 32.65
CA PRO A 237 4.92 11.58 31.74
C PRO A 237 5.14 12.00 30.29
N PHE A 238 5.29 11.03 29.38
CA PHE A 238 5.44 11.32 27.96
C PHE A 238 4.42 10.59 27.08
N PHE A 239 4.13 11.20 25.94
CA PHE A 239 3.34 10.63 24.85
C PHE A 239 4.18 10.56 23.59
N LEU A 240 4.36 9.35 23.07
CA LEU A 240 5.02 9.10 21.80
C LEU A 240 4.06 8.48 20.79
N TYR A 241 3.89 9.13 19.66
CA TYR A 241 3.24 8.57 18.48
C TYR A 241 4.29 8.09 17.47
N LEU A 242 4.54 6.78 17.44
CA LEU A 242 5.45 6.14 16.49
C LEU A 242 4.66 5.64 15.28
N ALA A 243 4.75 6.37 14.17
CA ALA A 243 4.06 6.07 12.91
C ALA A 243 5.03 5.45 11.90
N THR A 244 5.20 4.13 11.91
CA THR A 244 6.17 3.48 11.00
C THR A 244 5.75 3.59 9.54
N THR A 245 6.71 3.51 8.61
CA THR A 245 6.41 3.23 7.19
C THR A 245 6.15 1.77 6.93
N ASN A 246 6.53 0.91 7.87
CA ASN A 246 6.38 -0.52 7.75
C ASN A 246 4.87 -0.85 7.86
N ILE A 247 4.27 -1.58 6.93
CA ILE A 247 4.86 -2.25 5.75
C ILE A 247 4.41 -1.67 4.40
N HIS A 248 4.05 -0.40 4.36
CA HIS A 248 3.61 0.28 3.15
C HIS A 248 4.65 0.20 2.02
N HIS A 249 4.17 -0.05 0.81
CA HIS A 249 5.03 -0.12 -0.38
C HIS A 249 5.76 1.23 -0.64
N PRO A 250 6.90 1.25 -1.35
CA PRO A 250 7.73 0.10 -1.71
C PRO A 250 8.22 -0.66 -0.48
N PHE A 251 8.36 -1.98 -0.60
CA PHE A 251 8.85 -2.82 0.48
C PHE A 251 10.38 -2.75 0.51
N THR A 252 10.91 -1.86 1.36
CA THR A 252 12.34 -1.53 1.42
C THR A 252 12.91 -1.84 2.80
N PRO A 253 12.92 -3.13 3.22
CA PRO A 253 13.49 -3.48 4.50
C PRO A 253 14.99 -3.18 4.53
N HIS A 254 15.51 -2.83 5.71
CA HIS A 254 16.95 -2.72 5.92
C HIS A 254 17.66 -3.99 5.47
N PRO A 255 18.89 -3.92 4.89
CA PRO A 255 19.58 -5.08 4.33
C PRO A 255 19.63 -6.31 5.24
N ARG A 256 19.72 -6.12 6.56
CA ARG A 256 19.74 -7.22 7.55
C ARG A 256 18.46 -8.06 7.63
N PHE A 257 17.32 -7.53 7.16
CA PHE A 257 16.04 -8.24 7.19
C PHE A 257 15.69 -8.91 5.86
N LYS A 258 16.42 -8.63 4.78
CA LYS A 258 16.15 -9.22 3.47
C LYS A 258 16.38 -10.73 3.50
N GLY A 259 15.38 -11.50 3.07
CA GLY A 259 15.40 -12.96 3.06
C GLY A 259 15.17 -13.61 4.43
N THR A 260 14.73 -12.85 5.43
CA THR A 260 14.48 -13.41 6.78
C THR A 260 13.11 -14.06 6.91
N SER A 261 12.16 -13.74 6.02
CA SER A 261 10.80 -14.27 6.01
C SER A 261 10.54 -15.29 4.90
N GLN A 262 9.42 -16.00 4.98
CA GLN A 262 9.00 -16.98 3.96
C GLN A 262 8.11 -16.36 2.86
N CYS A 263 7.86 -15.05 2.89
CA CYS A 263 7.00 -14.36 1.91
C CYS A 263 7.69 -13.15 1.24
N GLY A 264 9.02 -13.17 1.19
CA GLY A 264 9.85 -12.18 0.48
C GLY A 264 9.83 -10.80 1.12
N LEU A 265 10.06 -9.75 0.33
CA LEU A 265 10.18 -8.38 0.84
C LEU A 265 8.97 -7.91 1.67
N TYR A 266 7.77 -8.45 1.39
CA TYR A 266 6.59 -8.19 2.21
C TYR A 266 6.80 -8.62 3.68
N GLY A 267 7.18 -9.88 3.89
CA GLY A 267 7.42 -10.44 5.22
C GLY A 267 8.71 -9.95 5.86
N ASP A 268 9.74 -9.66 5.05
CA ASP A 268 10.98 -9.08 5.55
C ASP A 268 10.74 -7.71 6.18
N PHE A 269 9.82 -6.93 5.60
CA PHE A 269 9.43 -5.63 6.14
C PHE A 269 8.56 -5.75 7.41
N ILE A 270 7.80 -6.85 7.56
CA ILE A 270 7.12 -7.22 8.80
C ILE A 270 8.14 -7.57 9.89
N HIS A 271 9.19 -8.33 9.56
CA HIS A 271 10.25 -8.65 10.53
C HIS A 271 11.00 -7.40 10.99
N GLU A 272 11.23 -6.43 10.11
CA GLU A 272 11.76 -5.13 10.53
C GLU A 272 10.80 -4.38 11.45
N LEU A 273 9.49 -4.37 11.16
CA LEU A 273 8.50 -3.77 12.05
C LEU A 273 8.50 -4.42 13.44
N ASP A 274 8.57 -5.75 13.49
CA ASP A 274 8.66 -6.49 14.74
C ASP A 274 9.92 -6.12 15.53
N TRP A 275 11.06 -6.00 14.86
CA TRP A 275 12.29 -5.52 15.48
C TRP A 275 12.16 -4.09 16.02
N ILE A 276 11.55 -3.16 15.27
CA ILE A 276 11.30 -1.78 15.74
C ILE A 276 10.48 -1.80 17.04
N VAL A 277 9.46 -2.66 17.13
CA VAL A 277 8.66 -2.84 18.35
C VAL A 277 9.52 -3.44 19.47
N GLY A 278 10.40 -4.39 19.15
CA GLY A 278 11.39 -4.95 20.07
C GLY A 278 12.23 -3.87 20.75
N GLU A 279 12.85 -2.98 19.97
CA GLU A 279 13.69 -1.89 20.48
C GLU A 279 12.92 -0.99 21.47
N VAL A 280 11.65 -0.69 21.17
CA VAL A 280 10.79 0.09 22.08
C VAL A 280 10.57 -0.66 23.39
N LEU A 281 10.18 -1.94 23.32
CA LEU A 281 9.88 -2.73 24.52
C LEU A 281 11.12 -2.97 25.38
N GLU A 282 12.26 -3.27 24.76
CA GLU A 282 13.54 -3.47 25.43
C GLU A 282 13.98 -2.18 26.12
N THR A 283 13.86 -1.03 25.45
CA THR A 283 14.13 0.29 26.06
C THR A 283 13.26 0.54 27.29
N LEU A 284 11.96 0.22 27.24
CA LEU A 284 11.07 0.39 28.40
C LEU A 284 11.44 -0.51 29.58
N ASP A 285 11.89 -1.73 29.29
CA ASP A 285 12.31 -2.70 30.30
C ASP A 285 13.66 -2.27 30.92
N GLU A 286 14.64 -1.88 30.10
CA GLU A 286 15.96 -1.38 30.55
C GLU A 286 15.87 -0.11 31.40
N LEU A 287 14.93 0.77 31.06
CA LEU A 287 14.66 1.99 31.81
C LEU A 287 13.76 1.77 33.05
N GLU A 288 13.28 0.54 33.25
CA GLU A 288 12.40 0.13 34.36
C GLU A 288 11.08 0.92 34.43
N ILE A 289 10.57 1.36 33.27
CA ILE A 289 9.33 2.15 33.18
C ILE A 289 8.17 1.40 32.52
N ALA A 290 8.38 0.15 32.11
CA ALA A 290 7.37 -0.69 31.47
C ALA A 290 6.08 -0.80 32.31
N GLU A 291 6.19 -0.98 33.63
CA GLU A 291 5.04 -1.14 34.53
C GLU A 291 4.05 0.04 34.46
N ASN A 292 4.54 1.27 34.31
CA ASN A 292 3.74 2.49 34.22
C ASN A 292 3.70 3.09 32.80
N THR A 293 3.81 2.25 31.78
CA THR A 293 3.70 2.67 30.37
C THR A 293 2.59 1.89 29.67
N LEU A 294 1.64 2.61 29.09
CA LEU A 294 0.68 2.06 28.14
C LEU A 294 1.29 2.03 26.74
N VAL A 295 1.46 0.84 26.19
CA VAL A 295 1.85 0.64 24.78
C VAL A 295 0.65 0.13 24.00
N ILE A 296 0.23 0.86 22.96
CA ILE A 296 -0.76 0.44 21.99
C ILE A 296 -0.07 0.20 20.65
N PHE A 297 -0.35 -0.94 20.03
CA PHE A 297 0.10 -1.27 18.67
C PHE A 297 -1.10 -1.48 17.76
N THR A 298 -1.14 -0.80 16.61
CA THR A 298 -2.20 -0.94 15.61
C THR A 298 -1.72 -0.58 14.20
N SER A 299 -2.63 -0.47 13.21
CA SER A 299 -2.34 -0.02 11.84
C SER A 299 -3.38 0.95 11.31
N ASP A 300 -3.01 1.87 10.42
CA ASP A 300 -3.92 2.89 9.91
C ASP A 300 -5.01 2.37 8.96
N ASN A 301 -4.82 1.22 8.34
CA ASN A 301 -5.81 0.52 7.51
C ASN A 301 -5.39 -0.93 7.27
N GLY A 302 -6.27 -1.74 6.69
CA GLY A 302 -5.96 -3.12 6.35
C GLY A 302 -4.93 -3.29 5.23
N GLY A 303 -4.54 -4.54 4.98
CA GLY A 303 -3.47 -4.89 4.04
C GLY A 303 -3.83 -4.60 2.58
N MET A 304 -2.82 -4.27 1.78
CA MET A 304 -2.98 -3.98 0.34
C MET A 304 -2.53 -5.17 -0.53
N LEU A 305 -3.40 -5.64 -1.43
CA LEU A 305 -3.08 -6.72 -2.38
C LEU A 305 -2.35 -6.22 -3.64
N ASN A 306 -1.31 -5.41 -3.44
CA ASN A 306 -0.46 -4.89 -4.51
C ASN A 306 0.45 -5.98 -5.11
N VAL A 307 1.38 -5.64 -6.02
CA VAL A 307 2.14 -6.67 -6.75
C VAL A 307 2.94 -7.55 -5.79
N THR A 308 3.63 -6.95 -4.83
CA THR A 308 4.41 -7.70 -3.83
C THR A 308 3.50 -8.38 -2.79
N GLY A 309 2.39 -7.78 -2.38
CA GLY A 309 1.37 -8.44 -1.55
C GLY A 309 0.76 -9.68 -2.23
N GLN A 310 0.58 -9.66 -3.55
CA GLN A 310 0.16 -10.84 -4.32
C GLN A 310 1.25 -11.92 -4.40
N LYS A 311 2.53 -11.55 -4.36
CA LYS A 311 3.63 -12.53 -4.25
C LYS A 311 3.60 -13.19 -2.87
N ALA A 312 3.44 -12.39 -1.80
CA ALA A 312 3.26 -12.91 -0.46
C ALA A 312 2.06 -13.86 -0.35
N TRP A 313 0.93 -13.50 -0.97
CA TRP A 313 -0.26 -14.35 -1.04
C TRP A 313 0.03 -15.72 -1.66
N ARG A 314 0.74 -15.75 -2.79
CA ARG A 314 1.14 -17.00 -3.47
C ARG A 314 2.13 -17.83 -2.65
N ALA A 315 2.98 -17.18 -1.85
CA ALA A 315 3.86 -17.85 -0.89
C ALA A 315 3.10 -18.44 0.33
N GLY A 316 1.77 -18.28 0.38
CA GLY A 316 0.92 -18.83 1.43
C GLY A 316 0.61 -17.85 2.56
N HIS A 317 1.10 -16.60 2.48
CA HIS A 317 0.77 -15.56 3.46
C HIS A 317 -0.66 -15.04 3.27
N ARG A 318 -1.32 -14.61 4.34
CA ARG A 318 -2.73 -14.17 4.30
C ARG A 318 -2.84 -12.81 4.99
N LEU A 319 -2.65 -11.74 4.21
CA LEU A 319 -2.45 -10.38 4.71
C LEU A 319 -3.53 -9.95 5.72
N ASN A 320 -4.80 -10.17 5.37
CA ASN A 320 -5.97 -9.88 6.23
C ASN A 320 -6.57 -11.14 6.87
N GLY A 321 -5.80 -12.24 6.95
CA GLY A 321 -6.28 -13.53 7.41
C GLY A 321 -7.40 -14.05 6.52
N LYS A 322 -8.57 -14.29 7.11
CA LYS A 322 -9.79 -14.72 6.41
C LYS A 322 -10.75 -13.57 6.11
N LEU A 323 -10.46 -12.35 6.56
CA LEU A 323 -11.33 -11.19 6.33
C LEU A 323 -11.38 -10.88 4.83
N LEU A 324 -12.57 -10.50 4.36
CA LEU A 324 -12.81 -10.14 2.98
C LEU A 324 -12.31 -8.71 2.71
N GLY A 325 -11.70 -8.50 1.55
CA GLY A 325 -11.29 -7.17 1.07
C GLY A 325 -9.94 -6.68 1.56
N PHE A 326 -9.61 -5.47 1.10
CA PHE A 326 -8.27 -4.89 1.20
C PHE A 326 -8.35 -3.37 1.41
N LYS A 327 -7.18 -2.76 1.68
CA LYS A 327 -7.00 -1.30 1.73
C LYS A 327 -7.82 -0.58 0.65
N PHE A 328 -8.34 0.60 0.99
CA PHE A 328 -9.29 1.44 0.25
C PHE A 328 -10.75 0.92 0.23
N GLY A 329 -10.98 -0.37 0.51
CA GLY A 329 -12.28 -1.02 0.42
C GLY A 329 -13.14 -0.95 1.69
N ALA A 330 -14.44 -1.17 1.50
CA ALA A 330 -15.51 -1.15 2.51
C ALA A 330 -15.68 -2.47 3.26
N TRP A 331 -15.09 -3.56 2.76
CA TRP A 331 -15.10 -4.85 3.42
C TRP A 331 -14.13 -4.87 4.59
N GLU A 332 -14.33 -5.80 5.54
CA GLU A 332 -13.67 -5.85 6.84
C GLU A 332 -12.14 -5.83 6.74
N GLY A 333 -11.56 -6.50 5.75
CA GLY A 333 -10.11 -6.52 5.49
C GLY A 333 -9.53 -5.18 5.03
N GLY A 334 -10.35 -4.16 4.75
CA GLY A 334 -9.91 -2.80 4.44
C GLY A 334 -9.67 -1.93 5.66
N HIS A 335 -10.35 -2.18 6.77
CA HIS A 335 -10.35 -1.29 7.94
C HIS A 335 -10.35 -2.00 9.30
N ARG A 336 -10.61 -3.31 9.39
CA ARG A 336 -10.31 -4.09 10.60
C ARG A 336 -8.80 -4.33 10.66
N VAL A 337 -8.18 -3.91 11.75
CA VAL A 337 -6.72 -3.83 11.91
C VAL A 337 -6.29 -4.56 13.17
N PRO A 338 -5.04 -5.05 13.26
CA PRO A 338 -4.55 -5.57 14.52
C PRO A 338 -4.58 -4.46 15.58
N PHE A 339 -4.91 -4.81 16.82
CA PHE A 339 -4.86 -3.90 17.95
C PHE A 339 -4.44 -4.65 19.21
N LEU A 340 -3.33 -4.22 19.81
CA LEU A 340 -2.76 -4.78 21.03
C LEU A 340 -2.56 -3.65 22.04
N ALA A 341 -2.86 -3.91 23.30
CA ALA A 341 -2.60 -2.96 24.39
C ALA A 341 -1.88 -3.65 25.55
N ARG A 342 -0.72 -3.14 25.94
CA ARG A 342 0.09 -3.62 27.07
C ARG A 342 0.25 -2.49 28.08
N TRP A 343 -0.12 -2.74 29.33
CA TRP A 343 0.15 -1.87 30.47
C TRP A 343 0.19 -2.75 31.71
N PRO A 344 1.37 -3.29 32.09
CA PRO A 344 1.48 -4.38 33.08
C PRO A 344 0.77 -4.10 34.41
N ALA A 345 0.83 -2.85 34.91
CA ALA A 345 0.20 -2.48 36.16
C ALA A 345 -1.35 -2.44 36.13
N LYS A 346 -1.99 -2.41 34.95
CA LYS A 346 -3.46 -2.16 34.84
C LYS A 346 -4.21 -3.03 33.82
N ILE A 347 -3.56 -3.52 32.77
CA ILE A 347 -4.17 -4.37 31.75
C ILE A 347 -3.81 -5.83 32.09
N PRO A 348 -4.81 -6.70 32.28
CA PRO A 348 -4.54 -8.11 32.55
C PRO A 348 -3.81 -8.76 31.36
N ALA A 349 -2.69 -9.41 31.64
CA ALA A 349 -1.88 -10.07 30.62
C ALA A 349 -2.57 -11.30 30.00
N GLY A 350 -2.24 -11.56 28.73
CA GLY A 350 -2.68 -12.73 27.96
C GLY A 350 -4.19 -12.77 27.72
N LYS A 351 -4.85 -11.61 27.68
CA LYS A 351 -6.29 -11.51 27.45
C LYS A 351 -6.63 -11.26 25.99
N GLU A 352 -7.83 -11.68 25.62
CA GLU A 352 -8.46 -11.39 24.36
C GLU A 352 -9.78 -10.65 24.62
N SER A 353 -10.10 -9.71 23.73
CA SER A 353 -11.36 -8.96 23.76
C SER A 353 -11.94 -8.85 22.35
N ASP A 354 -13.22 -9.17 22.23
CA ASP A 354 -14.04 -8.97 21.03
C ASP A 354 -14.85 -7.65 21.11
N ALA A 355 -14.56 -6.80 22.09
CA ALA A 355 -15.19 -5.51 22.23
C ALA A 355 -14.90 -4.62 21.00
N LEU A 356 -15.97 -4.06 20.44
CA LEU A 356 -15.89 -3.13 19.33
C LEU A 356 -15.11 -1.86 19.72
N ILE A 357 -13.99 -1.64 19.03
CA ILE A 357 -13.13 -0.47 19.22
C ILE A 357 -12.77 0.15 17.87
N SER A 358 -12.64 1.48 17.82
CA SER A 358 -12.01 2.15 16.69
C SER A 358 -10.97 3.15 17.14
N GLN A 359 -10.00 3.46 16.30
CA GLN A 359 -8.91 4.38 16.63
C GLN A 359 -9.37 5.79 17.03
N ILE A 360 -10.57 6.22 16.62
CA ILE A 360 -11.16 7.49 17.11
C ILE A 360 -11.43 7.47 18.63
N ASP A 361 -11.52 6.29 19.23
CA ASP A 361 -11.70 6.11 20.67
C ASP A 361 -10.45 6.46 21.48
N LEU A 362 -9.28 6.51 20.83
CA LEU A 362 -8.03 6.78 21.53
C LEU A 362 -8.00 8.18 22.13
N LEU A 363 -8.66 9.18 21.52
CA LEU A 363 -8.70 10.54 22.07
C LEU A 363 -9.37 10.60 23.45
N PRO A 364 -10.65 10.20 23.60
CA PRO A 364 -11.29 10.17 24.92
C PRO A 364 -10.67 9.15 25.87
N THR A 365 -10.15 8.02 25.37
CA THR A 365 -9.45 7.04 26.21
C THR A 365 -8.17 7.63 26.82
N PHE A 366 -7.38 8.37 26.04
CA PHE A 366 -6.16 9.01 26.53
C PHE A 366 -6.47 10.22 27.42
N ALA A 367 -7.55 10.95 27.12
CA ALA A 367 -8.04 12.01 27.99
C ALA A 367 -8.41 11.47 29.38
N ALA A 368 -9.22 10.39 29.42
CA ALA A 368 -9.62 9.73 30.67
C ALA A 368 -8.42 9.21 31.45
N LEU A 369 -7.46 8.57 30.77
CA LEU A 369 -6.22 8.07 31.36
C LEU A 369 -5.36 9.18 31.97
N ALA A 370 -5.25 10.33 31.30
CA ALA A 370 -4.42 11.44 31.74
C ALA A 370 -5.13 12.39 32.73
N GLY A 371 -6.42 12.18 32.98
CA GLY A 371 -7.28 13.11 33.70
C GLY A 371 -7.40 14.47 32.98
N ALA A 372 -7.34 14.46 31.64
CA ALA A 372 -7.48 15.65 30.82
C ALA A 372 -8.96 15.92 30.53
N GLU A 373 -9.36 17.19 30.54
CA GLU A 373 -10.70 17.59 30.09
C GLU A 373 -10.69 17.84 28.58
N LEU A 374 -11.66 17.24 27.88
CA LEU A 374 -11.91 17.55 26.48
C LEU A 374 -12.87 18.76 26.39
N PRO A 375 -12.65 19.71 25.46
CA PRO A 375 -13.53 20.86 25.31
C PRO A 375 -14.98 20.44 25.06
N ARG A 376 -15.93 21.01 25.79
CA ARG A 376 -17.36 20.60 25.75
C ARG A 376 -18.00 20.83 24.39
N GLU A 377 -17.53 21.84 23.68
CA GLU A 377 -17.97 22.22 22.34
C GLU A 377 -17.25 21.47 21.22
N ALA A 378 -16.20 20.70 21.53
CA ALA A 378 -15.51 19.89 20.54
C ALA A 378 -16.38 18.71 20.13
N VAL A 379 -16.58 18.55 18.82
CA VAL A 379 -17.23 17.35 18.30
C VAL A 379 -16.25 16.19 18.42
N ILE A 380 -16.59 15.16 19.19
CA ILE A 380 -15.77 13.96 19.39
C ILE A 380 -16.68 12.75 19.23
N ASP A 381 -16.34 11.85 18.30
CA ASP A 381 -17.07 10.61 18.00
C ASP A 381 -16.55 9.41 18.80
N GLY A 382 -15.32 9.52 19.30
CA GLY A 382 -14.70 8.50 20.12
C GLY A 382 -15.45 8.26 21.43
N VAL A 383 -15.29 7.05 21.97
CA VAL A 383 -15.74 6.70 23.32
C VAL A 383 -14.55 6.24 24.18
N ASP A 384 -14.60 6.46 25.48
CA ASP A 384 -13.55 5.98 26.39
C ASP A 384 -13.56 4.44 26.48
N GLN A 385 -12.40 3.82 26.26
CA GLN A 385 -12.19 2.36 26.27
C GLN A 385 -11.39 1.89 27.50
N ILE A 386 -11.03 2.76 28.44
CA ILE A 386 -10.34 2.36 29.68
C ILE A 386 -11.05 1.24 30.44
N PRO A 387 -12.40 1.22 30.57
CA PRO A 387 -13.09 0.11 31.21
C PRO A 387 -12.82 -1.25 30.53
N VAL A 388 -12.72 -1.28 29.20
CA VAL A 388 -12.43 -2.50 28.44
C VAL A 388 -10.95 -2.87 28.58
N LEU A 389 -10.05 -1.92 28.36
CA LEU A 389 -8.60 -2.15 28.44
C LEU A 389 -8.20 -2.72 29.81
N THR A 390 -8.73 -2.16 30.90
CA THR A 390 -8.43 -2.60 32.27
C THR A 390 -9.23 -3.83 32.72
N GLY A 391 -10.02 -4.43 31.84
CA GLY A 391 -10.85 -5.61 32.13
C GLY A 391 -12.02 -5.36 33.08
N LYS A 392 -12.32 -4.09 33.41
CA LYS A 392 -13.47 -3.69 34.24
C LYS A 392 -14.81 -3.84 33.50
N SER A 393 -14.78 -3.85 32.17
CA SER A 393 -15.93 -4.15 31.32
C SER A 393 -15.56 -5.20 30.28
N LYS A 394 -16.42 -6.21 30.13
CA LYS A 394 -16.38 -7.14 28.98
C LYS A 394 -17.27 -6.66 27.83
N ARG A 395 -18.08 -5.62 28.04
CA ARG A 395 -18.98 -5.08 27.02
C ARG A 395 -18.27 -3.98 26.24
N ALA A 396 -18.50 -3.95 24.93
CA ALA A 396 -18.08 -2.82 24.10
C ALA A 396 -18.67 -1.51 24.63
N GLN A 397 -17.87 -0.45 24.61
CA GLN A 397 -18.30 0.90 25.01
C GLN A 397 -19.04 1.64 23.89
N ARG A 398 -19.09 1.04 22.69
CA ARG A 398 -19.85 1.52 21.54
C ARG A 398 -20.57 0.38 20.83
N ASP A 399 -21.62 0.76 20.12
CA ASP A 399 -22.41 -0.14 19.28
C ASP A 399 -22.50 0.35 17.82
N LEU A 400 -22.04 1.57 17.51
CA LEU A 400 -22.10 2.16 16.18
C LEU A 400 -20.69 2.48 15.67
N LEU A 401 -20.41 2.14 14.40
CA LEU A 401 -19.28 2.65 13.64
C LEU A 401 -19.73 3.19 12.29
N VAL A 402 -19.09 4.29 11.90
CA VAL A 402 -19.10 4.80 10.52
C VAL A 402 -17.70 4.58 9.95
N ILE A 403 -17.60 3.83 8.86
CA ILE A 403 -16.32 3.53 8.23
C ILE A 403 -16.30 4.23 6.89
N SER A 404 -15.23 4.97 6.61
CA SER A 404 -15.03 5.72 5.36
C SER A 404 -14.08 4.99 4.41
N PRO A 405 -14.54 4.25 3.40
CA PRO A 405 -13.69 3.74 2.33
C PRO A 405 -13.24 4.88 1.41
N ASN A 406 -12.48 4.57 0.36
CA ASN A 406 -12.04 5.62 -0.56
C ASN A 406 -13.14 6.14 -1.49
N SER A 407 -14.22 5.38 -1.67
CA SER A 407 -15.37 5.82 -2.45
C SER A 407 -16.50 6.28 -1.52
N PRO A 408 -16.96 7.55 -1.63
CA PRO A 408 -18.07 8.08 -0.83
C PRO A 408 -19.36 7.30 -0.97
N LYS A 409 -19.56 6.65 -2.13
CA LYS A 409 -20.72 5.80 -2.38
C LYS A 409 -20.72 4.51 -1.56
N HIS A 410 -19.59 4.14 -0.95
CA HIS A 410 -19.48 2.93 -0.13
C HIS A 410 -19.36 3.27 1.35
N LEU A 411 -19.80 4.46 1.78
CA LEU A 411 -19.82 4.81 3.20
C LEU A 411 -20.58 3.71 3.98
N THR A 412 -19.91 3.12 4.95
CA THR A 412 -20.39 1.91 5.63
C THR A 412 -20.88 2.27 7.03
N ILE A 413 -22.05 1.74 7.39
CA ILE A 413 -22.56 1.77 8.76
C ILE A 413 -22.46 0.37 9.35
N ARG A 414 -21.92 0.30 10.56
CA ARG A 414 -22.01 -0.88 11.41
C ARG A 414 -22.76 -0.56 12.69
N LYS A 415 -23.84 -1.28 12.98
CA LYS A 415 -24.57 -1.18 14.26
C LYS A 415 -24.70 -2.58 14.88
N GLY A 416 -24.10 -2.77 16.04
CA GLY A 416 -23.93 -4.07 16.68
C GLY A 416 -23.23 -5.08 15.77
N GLY A 417 -23.93 -6.17 15.46
CA GLY A 417 -23.43 -7.19 14.54
C GLY A 417 -23.62 -6.85 13.07
N TRP A 418 -24.47 -5.89 12.74
CA TRP A 418 -24.90 -5.65 11.37
C TRP A 418 -24.04 -4.62 10.66
N VAL A 419 -23.64 -4.92 9.42
CA VAL A 419 -22.88 -4.03 8.55
C VAL A 419 -23.67 -3.81 7.27
N TYR A 420 -23.92 -2.55 6.94
CA TYR A 420 -24.59 -2.12 5.73
C TYR A 420 -23.66 -1.32 4.82
N ILE A 421 -23.57 -1.72 3.54
CA ILE A 421 -22.80 -1.04 2.49
C ILE A 421 -23.78 -0.74 1.35
N PRO A 422 -24.04 0.53 0.99
CA PRO A 422 -25.12 0.93 0.07
C PRO A 422 -24.79 0.70 -1.43
N GLU A 423 -23.76 -0.07 -1.74
CA GLU A 423 -23.26 -0.32 -3.10
C GLU A 423 -22.74 -1.76 -3.23
N ARG A 424 -22.58 -2.23 -4.47
CA ARG A 424 -21.94 -3.51 -4.82
C ARG A 424 -20.42 -3.39 -4.85
N ASP A 425 -19.73 -4.48 -4.50
CA ASP A 425 -18.26 -4.56 -4.40
C ASP A 425 -17.73 -3.72 -3.22
N GLU A 426 -16.41 -3.63 -3.04
CA GLU A 426 -15.85 -2.94 -1.86
C GLU A 426 -15.57 -1.44 -2.07
N GLY A 427 -15.69 -0.90 -3.28
CA GLY A 427 -15.45 0.53 -3.54
C GLY A 427 -14.00 1.03 -3.48
N GLY A 428 -13.05 0.13 -3.20
CA GLY A 428 -11.61 0.40 -3.13
C GLY A 428 -10.94 0.45 -4.50
N PHE A 429 -9.73 -0.12 -4.60
CA PHE A 429 -9.00 -0.15 -5.88
C PHE A 429 -9.74 -0.93 -6.98
N GLN A 430 -9.42 -0.64 -8.25
CA GLN A 430 -10.20 -1.10 -9.41
C GLN A 430 -9.43 -2.05 -10.35
N GLY A 431 -8.24 -2.50 -9.97
CA GLY A 431 -7.47 -3.46 -10.75
C GLY A 431 -8.24 -4.78 -10.89
N LYS A 432 -8.36 -5.26 -12.13
CA LYS A 432 -9.16 -6.47 -12.47
C LYS A 432 -8.32 -7.72 -12.72
N GLU A 433 -7.03 -7.54 -12.96
CA GLU A 433 -6.12 -8.60 -13.36
C GLU A 433 -5.06 -8.87 -12.31
N ILE A 434 -4.73 -10.15 -12.15
CA ILE A 434 -3.64 -10.61 -11.31
C ILE A 434 -2.32 -10.01 -11.85
N GLY A 435 -1.49 -9.48 -10.97
CA GLY A 435 -0.27 -8.74 -11.30
C GLY A 435 -0.47 -7.22 -11.37
N ASN A 436 -1.71 -6.73 -11.34
CA ASN A 436 -1.98 -5.30 -11.24
C ASN A 436 -1.75 -4.81 -9.79
N HIS A 437 -0.99 -3.72 -9.62
CA HIS A 437 -0.74 -3.09 -8.31
C HIS A 437 -2.01 -2.64 -7.58
N LEU A 438 -3.09 -2.40 -8.31
CA LEU A 438 -4.38 -1.95 -7.81
C LEU A 438 -5.42 -3.10 -7.72
N LEU A 439 -5.00 -4.37 -7.73
CA LEU A 439 -5.93 -5.50 -7.63
C LEU A 439 -6.68 -5.48 -6.29
N ALA A 440 -8.01 -5.48 -6.34
CA ALA A 440 -8.86 -5.53 -5.15
C ALA A 440 -10.29 -5.99 -5.52
N GLY A 441 -11.20 -5.93 -4.55
CA GLY A 441 -12.63 -6.18 -4.68
C GLY A 441 -12.96 -7.56 -5.21
N ALA A 442 -14.08 -7.67 -5.92
CA ALA A 442 -14.51 -8.91 -6.57
C ALA A 442 -13.39 -9.58 -7.37
N ALA A 443 -12.58 -8.81 -8.10
CA ALA A 443 -11.51 -9.34 -8.94
C ALA A 443 -10.41 -10.06 -8.15
N ALA A 444 -10.16 -9.65 -6.90
CA ALA A 444 -9.18 -10.31 -6.03
C ALA A 444 -9.55 -11.78 -5.77
N GLN A 445 -10.84 -12.15 -5.81
CA GLN A 445 -11.29 -13.55 -5.67
C GLN A 445 -10.58 -14.51 -6.63
N LYS A 446 -10.17 -14.05 -7.82
CA LYS A 446 -9.42 -14.87 -8.79
C LYS A 446 -8.13 -15.44 -8.17
N LEU A 447 -7.45 -14.65 -7.34
CA LEU A 447 -6.23 -15.04 -6.63
C LEU A 447 -6.53 -15.60 -5.24
N THR A 448 -7.40 -14.92 -4.49
CA THR A 448 -7.56 -15.16 -3.05
C THR A 448 -8.46 -16.35 -2.74
N LYS A 449 -9.40 -16.66 -3.64
CA LYS A 449 -10.45 -17.67 -3.44
C LYS A 449 -11.32 -17.41 -2.20
N LEU A 450 -11.29 -16.19 -1.63
CA LEU A 450 -12.19 -15.79 -0.57
C LEU A 450 -13.63 -15.82 -1.09
N VAL A 451 -14.53 -16.35 -0.26
CA VAL A 451 -15.93 -16.56 -0.63
C VAL A 451 -16.73 -15.32 -0.28
N ASN A 452 -17.58 -14.91 -1.21
CA ASN A 452 -18.63 -13.93 -0.99
C ASN A 452 -19.80 -14.30 -1.91
N SER A 453 -21.03 -14.31 -1.39
CA SER A 453 -22.23 -14.75 -2.12
C SER A 453 -22.50 -13.95 -3.39
N ASP A 454 -22.04 -12.70 -3.44
CA ASP A 454 -22.28 -11.77 -4.55
C ASP A 454 -21.20 -11.87 -5.63
N VAL A 455 -20.13 -12.64 -5.40
CA VAL A 455 -18.97 -12.72 -6.28
C VAL A 455 -18.78 -14.13 -6.81
N ARG A 456 -18.76 -14.28 -8.15
CA ARG A 456 -18.43 -15.53 -8.84
C ARG A 456 -17.31 -15.31 -9.85
N ALA A 457 -16.27 -16.14 -9.78
CA ALA A 457 -15.14 -16.12 -10.70
C ALA A 457 -14.50 -14.73 -10.88
N GLY A 458 -14.41 -13.97 -9.79
CA GLY A 458 -13.79 -12.64 -9.81
C GLY A 458 -14.70 -11.50 -10.28
N LYS A 459 -16.01 -11.74 -10.41
CA LYS A 459 -16.99 -10.75 -10.90
C LYS A 459 -18.21 -10.72 -9.97
N ILE A 460 -18.80 -9.55 -9.82
CA ILE A 460 -20.11 -9.41 -9.17
C ILE A 460 -21.15 -10.14 -10.04
N LYS A 461 -21.97 -10.99 -9.44
CA LYS A 461 -23.05 -11.69 -10.15
C LYS A 461 -24.12 -10.69 -10.60
N GLU A 462 -24.80 -10.99 -11.70
CA GLU A 462 -25.86 -10.12 -12.23
C GLU A 462 -27.05 -9.99 -11.26
N ASP A 463 -27.37 -11.09 -10.56
CA ASP A 463 -28.45 -11.22 -9.57
C ASP A 463 -28.06 -10.75 -8.15
N ALA A 464 -26.81 -10.31 -7.93
CA ALA A 464 -26.40 -9.79 -6.63
C ALA A 464 -27.26 -8.58 -6.23
N PRO A 465 -27.62 -8.38 -4.95
CA PRO A 465 -28.36 -7.19 -4.52
C PRO A 465 -27.61 -5.87 -4.84
N GLN A 466 -28.31 -4.72 -4.84
CA GLN A 466 -27.68 -3.42 -5.13
C GLN A 466 -26.84 -2.87 -3.96
N ALA A 467 -27.16 -3.32 -2.74
CA ALA A 467 -26.47 -3.02 -1.51
C ALA A 467 -26.13 -4.32 -0.77
N GLN A 468 -25.32 -4.24 0.27
CA GLN A 468 -24.85 -5.39 1.01
C GLN A 468 -25.22 -5.27 2.48
N LEU A 469 -25.64 -6.39 3.07
CA LEU A 469 -25.91 -6.51 4.50
C LEU A 469 -25.26 -7.81 5.02
N TYR A 470 -24.47 -7.68 6.08
CA TYR A 470 -23.80 -8.81 6.74
C TYR A 470 -24.04 -8.79 8.25
N ASN A 471 -24.09 -9.96 8.89
CA ASN A 471 -24.08 -10.08 10.35
C ASN A 471 -22.74 -10.65 10.82
N LEU A 472 -21.85 -9.79 11.30
CA LEU A 472 -20.51 -10.16 11.74
C LEU A 472 -20.47 -11.09 12.97
N ARG A 473 -21.57 -11.20 13.74
CA ARG A 473 -21.63 -12.15 14.86
C ARG A 473 -21.68 -13.60 14.38
N THR A 474 -22.27 -13.84 13.22
CA THR A 474 -22.41 -15.19 12.62
C THR A 474 -21.54 -15.37 11.37
N ASP A 475 -21.17 -14.27 10.72
CA ASP A 475 -20.37 -14.22 9.49
C ASP A 475 -19.32 -13.09 9.58
N PRO A 476 -18.26 -13.26 10.38
CA PRO A 476 -17.21 -12.25 10.55
C PRO A 476 -16.36 -12.02 9.28
N TYR A 477 -16.58 -12.82 8.23
CA TYR A 477 -15.81 -12.80 6.99
C TYR A 477 -16.60 -12.22 5.82
N GLN A 478 -17.85 -11.81 6.03
CA GLN A 478 -18.74 -11.29 4.98
C GLN A 478 -18.89 -12.26 3.81
N ALA A 479 -19.05 -13.54 4.10
CA ALA A 479 -19.24 -14.58 3.11
C ALA A 479 -20.63 -14.57 2.48
N THR A 480 -21.68 -14.13 3.20
CA THR A 480 -23.07 -14.18 2.71
C THR A 480 -23.78 -12.84 2.90
N ASN A 481 -24.13 -12.19 1.79
CA ASN A 481 -24.96 -11.00 1.76
C ASN A 481 -26.43 -11.39 1.98
N VAL A 482 -26.98 -11.00 3.14
CA VAL A 482 -28.37 -11.28 3.55
C VAL A 482 -29.31 -10.09 3.32
N HIS A 483 -28.92 -9.13 2.47
CA HIS A 483 -29.70 -7.91 2.17
C HIS A 483 -31.18 -8.20 1.85
N ASN A 484 -31.45 -9.17 0.98
CA ASN A 484 -32.83 -9.48 0.57
C ASN A 484 -33.62 -10.26 1.64
N GLU A 485 -32.95 -10.79 2.67
CA GLU A 485 -33.57 -11.62 3.71
C GLU A 485 -33.93 -10.84 4.98
N ARG A 486 -33.44 -9.60 5.12
CA ARG A 486 -33.61 -8.76 6.32
C ARG A 486 -33.99 -7.30 5.95
N PRO A 487 -35.11 -7.09 5.23
CA PRO A 487 -35.51 -5.76 4.78
C PRO A 487 -35.70 -4.74 5.92
N GLU A 488 -36.08 -5.19 7.10
CA GLU A 488 -36.23 -4.36 8.31
C GLU A 488 -34.89 -3.79 8.79
N VAL A 489 -33.83 -4.61 8.79
CA VAL A 489 -32.48 -4.18 9.17
C VAL A 489 -31.89 -3.27 8.09
N VAL A 490 -32.13 -3.58 6.81
CA VAL A 490 -31.71 -2.71 5.70
C VAL A 490 -32.33 -1.33 5.86
N ALA A 491 -33.65 -1.24 6.09
CA ALA A 491 -34.35 0.04 6.25
C ALA A 491 -33.81 0.88 7.42
N GLU A 492 -33.52 0.24 8.57
CA GLU A 492 -32.93 0.91 9.72
C GLU A 492 -31.54 1.48 9.38
N LEU A 493 -30.64 0.64 8.85
CA LEU A 493 -29.26 1.03 8.62
C LEU A 493 -29.10 1.98 7.43
N SER A 494 -29.94 1.86 6.40
CA SER A 494 -29.96 2.81 5.29
C SER A 494 -30.44 4.18 5.75
N SER A 495 -31.49 4.26 6.58
CA SER A 495 -31.95 5.52 7.14
C SER A 495 -30.88 6.17 8.01
N LEU A 496 -30.19 5.37 8.85
CA LEU A 496 -29.09 5.87 9.66
C LEU A 496 -27.93 6.38 8.80
N LEU A 497 -27.59 5.66 7.73
CA LEU A 497 -26.57 6.09 6.78
C LEU A 497 -26.95 7.42 6.10
N ASP A 498 -28.21 7.58 5.69
CA ASP A 498 -28.69 8.79 5.04
C ASP A 498 -28.52 10.03 5.94
N ASP A 499 -28.76 9.89 7.25
CA ASP A 499 -28.55 10.97 8.21
C ASP A 499 -27.07 11.35 8.34
N TRP A 500 -26.18 10.36 8.38
CA TRP A 500 -24.73 10.61 8.33
C TRP A 500 -24.29 11.27 7.03
N MET A 501 -24.83 10.84 5.89
CA MET A 501 -24.53 11.42 4.59
C MET A 501 -24.98 12.89 4.48
N LYS A 502 -26.17 13.23 5.02
CA LYS A 502 -26.66 14.62 5.08
C LYS A 502 -25.80 15.51 5.98
N ALA A 503 -25.18 14.93 7.01
CA ALA A 503 -24.29 15.65 7.94
C ALA A 503 -22.87 15.91 7.37
N ILE A 504 -22.51 15.32 6.23
CA ILE A 504 -21.22 15.57 5.59
C ILE A 504 -21.19 17.02 5.08
N PRO A 505 -20.17 17.83 5.44
CA PRO A 505 -20.11 19.21 4.99
C PRO A 505 -20.05 19.32 3.47
N ALA A 506 -20.64 20.39 2.93
CA ALA A 506 -20.58 20.72 1.51
C ALA A 506 -19.19 21.19 1.03
N SER A 507 -18.16 21.14 1.88
CA SER A 507 -16.78 21.46 1.52
C SER A 507 -16.27 20.54 0.40
N PRO A 508 -15.25 20.93 -0.36
CA PRO A 508 -14.62 20.03 -1.34
C PRO A 508 -14.12 18.75 -0.67
N ARG A 509 -14.23 17.63 -1.40
CA ARG A 509 -13.68 16.35 -0.93
C ARG A 509 -12.18 16.47 -0.74
N LEU A 510 -11.71 16.04 0.43
CA LEU A 510 -10.31 16.05 0.78
C LEU A 510 -9.66 14.70 0.43
N GLY A 511 -8.45 14.77 -0.11
CA GLY A 511 -7.68 13.61 -0.57
C GLY A 511 -8.14 13.04 -1.93
N TRP A 512 -7.33 12.14 -2.47
CA TRP A 512 -7.66 11.46 -3.73
C TRP A 512 -8.83 10.47 -3.54
N VAL A 513 -9.90 10.66 -4.30
CA VAL A 513 -11.13 9.85 -4.18
C VAL A 513 -11.31 8.99 -5.42
N ASN A 514 -11.63 7.71 -5.23
CA ASN A 514 -12.05 6.85 -6.31
C ASN A 514 -13.50 7.17 -6.71
N LEU A 515 -13.62 7.97 -7.76
CA LEU A 515 -14.88 8.23 -8.44
C LEU A 515 -15.03 7.19 -9.57
N ARG A 516 -15.78 6.11 -9.35
CA ARG A 516 -16.36 5.39 -10.50
C ARG A 516 -17.10 6.45 -11.34
N GLN A 517 -16.71 6.62 -12.61
CA GLN A 517 -17.53 7.34 -13.60
C GLN A 517 -18.81 6.53 -13.84
N GLY A 518 -19.74 6.60 -12.90
CA GLY A 518 -21.12 6.17 -13.08
C GLY A 518 -21.94 7.32 -13.61
N GLY A 519 -21.73 7.66 -14.88
CA GLY A 519 -22.61 8.52 -15.68
C GLY A 519 -22.81 7.87 -17.04
N PRO A 520 -23.95 8.08 -17.71
CA PRO A 520 -24.24 7.45 -19.00
C PRO A 520 -23.10 7.72 -19.98
N SER A 521 -22.71 6.66 -20.68
CA SER A 521 -21.60 6.66 -21.63
C SER A 521 -21.83 7.68 -22.76
N VAL A 522 -21.30 8.88 -22.59
CA VAL A 522 -21.03 9.77 -23.74
C VAL A 522 -19.62 9.41 -24.23
N PRO A 523 -19.46 8.84 -25.43
CA PRO A 523 -18.17 8.38 -25.90
C PRO A 523 -17.31 9.59 -26.28
N LYS A 524 -16.44 10.05 -25.37
CA LYS A 524 -15.30 10.88 -25.77
C LYS A 524 -14.19 9.96 -26.30
N LYS A 525 -14.11 9.86 -27.63
CA LYS A 525 -12.95 9.30 -28.36
C LYS A 525 -11.67 9.93 -27.81
N ARG A 526 -10.92 9.20 -26.98
CA ARG A 526 -9.52 9.53 -26.65
C ARG A 526 -8.68 9.17 -27.87
N LYS A 527 -8.18 10.18 -28.60
CA LYS A 527 -7.10 9.98 -29.57
C LYS A 527 -5.85 9.54 -28.79
N SER A 528 -5.40 8.31 -28.99
CA SER A 528 -4.13 7.80 -28.49
C SER A 528 -2.99 8.64 -29.07
N LYS A 529 -2.21 9.32 -28.23
CA LYS A 529 -0.97 9.97 -28.68
C LYS A 529 0.12 8.92 -28.93
N PRO A 530 0.92 9.03 -30.00
CA PRO A 530 2.05 8.14 -30.24
C PRO A 530 3.09 8.16 -29.12
N ALA A 531 3.58 6.99 -28.74
CA ALA A 531 4.74 6.87 -27.86
C ALA A 531 5.96 7.55 -28.54
N PRO A 532 6.72 8.41 -27.83
CA PRO A 532 7.86 9.12 -28.41
C PRO A 532 8.91 8.16 -29.00
N LYS A 533 9.59 8.60 -30.06
CA LYS A 533 10.77 7.91 -30.64
C LYS A 533 11.90 7.93 -29.61
N ILE A 534 12.56 6.79 -29.39
CA ILE A 534 13.75 6.72 -28.52
C ILE A 534 14.94 7.17 -29.39
N PRO A 535 15.79 8.08 -28.93
CA PRO A 535 17.05 8.33 -29.61
C PRO A 535 17.95 7.09 -29.42
N ALA A 536 18.32 6.43 -30.53
CA ALA A 536 19.35 5.41 -30.53
C ALA A 536 20.69 6.09 -30.19
N LYS A 537 21.04 6.14 -28.91
CA LYS A 537 22.44 6.30 -28.49
C LYS A 537 22.87 4.94 -27.97
N PRO A 538 23.55 4.13 -28.79
CA PRO A 538 24.09 2.87 -28.32
C PRO A 538 25.05 3.17 -27.16
N SER A 539 24.84 2.45 -26.07
CA SER A 539 25.90 2.21 -25.10
C SER A 539 27.06 1.55 -25.85
N ASN A 540 28.32 1.82 -25.48
CA ASN A 540 29.47 1.14 -26.09
C ASN A 540 29.49 -0.39 -25.82
N ARG A 541 28.43 -0.94 -25.19
CA ARG A 541 28.17 -2.37 -24.93
C ARG A 541 26.76 -2.85 -25.35
N SER A 542 25.97 -2.05 -26.09
CA SER A 542 24.60 -2.43 -26.46
C SER A 542 24.55 -3.38 -27.67
N VAL A 543 23.87 -4.51 -27.54
CA VAL A 543 23.39 -5.33 -28.66
C VAL A 543 22.04 -4.78 -29.11
N SER A 544 21.90 -4.61 -30.43
CA SER A 544 20.64 -4.31 -31.09
C SER A 544 20.24 -5.49 -31.96
N LEU A 545 19.00 -5.95 -31.80
CA LEU A 545 18.30 -6.81 -32.74
C LEU A 545 17.17 -5.97 -33.35
N ASP A 546 17.54 -5.24 -34.39
CA ASP A 546 16.62 -4.43 -35.21
C ASP A 546 16.42 -5.07 -36.58
N PHE A 547 15.66 -4.39 -37.45
CA PHE A 547 15.31 -4.87 -38.79
C PHE A 547 15.77 -3.88 -39.88
N GLU A 548 16.68 -2.96 -39.53
CA GLU A 548 17.03 -1.81 -40.39
C GLU A 548 17.80 -2.19 -41.66
N SER A 549 18.32 -3.42 -41.73
CA SER A 549 18.86 -4.01 -42.97
C SER A 549 17.81 -4.20 -44.07
N GLY A 550 16.52 -4.16 -43.72
CA GLY A 550 15.42 -4.50 -44.63
C GLY A 550 15.24 -6.01 -44.85
N GLU A 551 16.11 -6.83 -44.25
CA GLU A 551 16.14 -8.28 -44.37
C GLU A 551 15.81 -8.95 -43.03
N LEU A 552 15.25 -10.16 -43.08
CA LEU A 552 14.92 -10.90 -41.85
C LEU A 552 16.17 -11.41 -41.11
N GLU A 553 17.23 -11.73 -41.86
CA GLU A 553 18.49 -12.17 -41.28
C GLU A 553 19.01 -11.12 -40.29
N PRO A 554 19.39 -11.51 -39.06
CA PRO A 554 19.74 -12.87 -38.62
C PRO A 554 18.60 -13.68 -37.93
N TRP A 555 17.35 -13.21 -37.97
CA TRP A 555 16.20 -13.94 -37.41
C TRP A 555 15.79 -15.11 -38.32
N LYS A 556 15.20 -16.16 -37.74
CA LYS A 556 14.75 -17.34 -38.49
C LYS A 556 13.32 -17.72 -38.21
N VAL A 557 12.60 -18.10 -39.26
CA VAL A 557 11.31 -18.78 -39.15
C VAL A 557 11.56 -20.23 -38.78
N ILE A 558 11.01 -20.68 -37.65
CA ILE A 558 11.11 -22.07 -37.19
C ILE A 558 9.81 -22.85 -37.33
N LYS A 559 8.69 -22.15 -37.55
CA LYS A 559 7.38 -22.74 -37.80
C LYS A 559 6.55 -21.79 -38.64
N GLY A 560 5.69 -22.32 -39.51
CA GLY A 560 4.79 -21.53 -40.35
C GLY A 560 5.43 -21.01 -41.64
N LYS A 561 4.59 -20.49 -42.54
CA LYS A 561 5.02 -19.89 -43.81
C LYS A 561 4.60 -18.42 -43.80
N PHE A 562 5.56 -17.55 -43.51
CA PHE A 562 5.35 -16.11 -43.58
C PHE A 562 5.74 -15.60 -44.97
N GLY A 563 5.01 -14.61 -45.47
CA GLY A 563 5.18 -14.03 -46.79
C GLY A 563 6.24 -12.93 -46.82
N ARG A 564 6.07 -11.88 -46.01
CA ARG A 564 7.07 -10.83 -45.80
C ARG A 564 7.13 -10.46 -44.33
N LEU A 565 8.25 -10.76 -43.67
CA LEU A 565 8.40 -10.54 -42.23
C LEU A 565 9.03 -9.20 -41.86
N VAL A 566 9.67 -8.52 -42.81
CA VAL A 566 10.23 -7.17 -42.60
C VAL A 566 9.43 -6.17 -43.42
N GLY A 567 8.63 -5.38 -42.71
CA GLY A 567 7.77 -4.33 -43.28
C GLY A 567 8.44 -2.96 -43.17
N ASN A 568 8.08 -2.04 -44.08
CA ASN A 568 8.62 -0.67 -44.09
C ASN A 568 7.53 0.41 -44.18
N ARG A 569 6.26 0.03 -43.95
CA ARG A 569 5.13 0.95 -44.07
C ARG A 569 5.22 2.11 -43.10
N THR A 570 4.81 3.28 -43.57
CA THR A 570 4.75 4.50 -42.75
C THR A 570 3.39 4.72 -42.12
N HIS A 571 2.29 4.24 -42.72
CA HIS A 571 0.91 4.47 -42.27
C HIS A 571 0.02 3.22 -42.34
N PHE A 572 -1.06 3.19 -41.56
CA PHE A 572 -2.06 2.11 -41.58
C PHE A 572 -3.01 2.20 -42.79
N PHE A 573 -3.61 1.06 -43.15
CA PHE A 573 -4.54 0.94 -44.29
C PHE A 573 -5.80 1.81 -44.18
N HIS A 574 -6.26 2.13 -42.98
CA HIS A 574 -7.42 2.98 -42.72
C HIS A 574 -7.10 3.92 -41.55
N GLY A 575 -6.89 5.21 -41.82
CA GLY A 575 -6.91 6.25 -40.79
C GLY A 575 -5.68 7.16 -40.65
N ASN A 576 -4.73 7.18 -41.59
CA ASN A 576 -3.57 8.12 -41.59
C ASN A 576 -2.76 8.17 -40.27
N LEU A 577 -2.82 7.14 -39.44
CA LEU A 577 -1.97 7.03 -38.26
C LEU A 577 -0.66 6.33 -38.65
N ALA A 578 0.46 6.92 -38.24
CA ALA A 578 1.78 6.41 -38.58
C ALA A 578 2.17 5.19 -37.73
N TYR A 579 2.89 4.22 -38.33
CA TYR A 579 3.62 3.22 -37.54
C TYR A 579 4.66 3.94 -36.70
N ASN A 580 4.61 3.78 -35.38
CA ASN A 580 5.61 4.33 -34.47
C ASN A 580 6.82 3.39 -34.33
N LYS A 581 7.30 2.89 -35.47
CA LYS A 581 8.55 2.14 -35.63
C LYS A 581 9.77 3.02 -35.37
N GLN A 582 10.88 2.38 -35.05
CA GLN A 582 12.15 3.00 -34.73
C GLN A 582 13.14 2.75 -35.86
N GLY A 583 13.12 3.64 -36.84
CA GLY A 583 13.82 3.48 -38.11
C GLY A 583 12.84 3.30 -39.26
N GLU A 584 13.31 2.67 -40.34
CA GLU A 584 12.54 2.45 -41.56
C GLU A 584 11.90 1.06 -41.63
N HIS A 585 12.35 0.11 -40.82
CA HIS A 585 11.89 -1.27 -40.89
C HIS A 585 11.39 -1.78 -39.54
N TYR A 586 10.57 -2.82 -39.56
CA TYR A 586 10.05 -3.49 -38.37
C TYR A 586 9.63 -4.91 -38.73
N LEU A 587 9.59 -5.81 -37.75
CA LEU A 587 9.04 -7.13 -37.95
C LEU A 587 7.52 -7.10 -37.92
N THR A 588 6.91 -7.83 -38.86
CA THR A 588 5.46 -7.93 -38.97
C THR A 588 5.05 -9.27 -39.52
N THR A 589 4.05 -9.90 -38.92
CA THR A 589 3.42 -11.10 -39.47
C THR A 589 2.19 -10.78 -40.34
N LEU A 590 1.86 -9.49 -40.47
CA LEU A 590 0.69 -8.99 -41.22
C LEU A 590 0.94 -8.86 -42.73
N GLU A 591 2.19 -8.75 -43.16
CA GLU A 591 2.48 -8.46 -44.57
C GLU A 591 2.41 -9.73 -45.45
N PRO A 592 1.49 -9.76 -46.44
CA PRO A 592 1.28 -10.95 -47.26
C PRO A 592 2.43 -11.19 -48.23
N GLY A 593 2.67 -12.46 -48.53
CA GLY A 593 3.55 -12.89 -49.61
C GLY A 593 2.92 -12.65 -50.98
N PRO A 594 3.61 -12.98 -52.09
CA PRO A 594 3.16 -12.72 -53.46
C PRO A 594 1.75 -13.24 -53.79
N GLU A 595 1.29 -14.28 -53.10
CA GLU A 595 0.01 -14.97 -53.34
C GLU A 595 -1.12 -14.61 -52.35
N ALA A 596 -0.86 -13.79 -51.32
CA ALA A 596 -1.84 -13.49 -50.26
C ALA A 596 -2.51 -12.11 -50.42
N ARG A 597 -3.80 -12.00 -50.07
CA ARG A 597 -4.55 -10.74 -50.11
C ARG A 597 -3.88 -9.69 -49.21
N LYS A 598 -3.70 -8.46 -49.73
CA LYS A 598 -3.04 -7.33 -49.04
C LYS A 598 -3.66 -7.08 -47.66
N GLY A 599 -2.91 -7.34 -46.57
CA GLY A 599 -3.33 -7.10 -45.18
C GLY A 599 -4.18 -8.20 -44.54
N SER A 600 -3.94 -9.47 -44.86
CA SER A 600 -4.64 -10.62 -44.29
C SER A 600 -3.92 -11.20 -43.07
N ASP A 601 -4.61 -11.28 -41.92
CA ASP A 601 -4.21 -12.00 -40.69
C ASP A 601 -4.31 -13.53 -40.82
N ALA A 602 -3.99 -14.06 -42.01
CA ALA A 602 -4.09 -15.49 -42.30
C ALA A 602 -2.77 -16.24 -42.05
N GLN A 603 -1.70 -15.50 -41.75
CA GLN A 603 -0.38 -16.06 -41.55
C GLN A 603 -0.19 -16.46 -40.10
N THR A 604 0.33 -17.66 -39.88
CA THR A 604 0.69 -18.14 -38.55
C THR A 604 2.06 -18.78 -38.61
N GLY A 605 2.86 -18.60 -37.56
CA GLY A 605 4.16 -19.22 -37.40
C GLY A 605 4.90 -18.75 -36.17
N ILE A 606 6.19 -19.08 -36.13
CA ILE A 606 7.11 -18.68 -35.07
C ILE A 606 8.42 -18.21 -35.70
N VAL A 607 8.86 -17.03 -35.31
CA VAL A 607 10.15 -16.43 -35.68
C VAL A 607 11.02 -16.35 -34.43
N ILE A 608 12.31 -16.64 -34.54
CA ILE A 608 13.25 -16.51 -33.42
C ILE A 608 14.45 -15.65 -33.80
N SER A 609 14.95 -14.90 -32.83
CA SER A 609 16.17 -14.09 -32.97
C SER A 609 17.42 -14.97 -32.91
N PRO A 610 18.60 -14.38 -33.17
CA PRO A 610 19.87 -14.80 -32.61
C PRO A 610 19.87 -15.15 -31.12
N PHE A 611 20.77 -16.03 -30.74
CA PHE A 611 21.14 -16.28 -29.37
C PHE A 611 22.03 -15.14 -28.93
N PHE A 612 21.80 -14.70 -27.70
CA PHE A 612 22.60 -13.70 -27.04
C PHE A 612 22.85 -14.14 -25.61
N ILE A 613 23.85 -13.52 -25.01
CA ILE A 613 24.13 -13.61 -23.58
C ILE A 613 23.97 -12.19 -23.03
N PRO A 614 22.94 -11.90 -22.23
CA PRO A 614 22.81 -10.59 -21.61
C PRO A 614 23.90 -10.43 -20.54
N GLU A 615 24.48 -9.24 -20.45
CA GLU A 615 25.52 -8.95 -19.46
C GLU A 615 24.91 -8.46 -18.13
N ALA A 616 23.91 -7.58 -18.21
CA ALA A 616 23.06 -7.11 -17.11
C ALA A 616 21.96 -6.19 -17.65
N GLY A 617 21.08 -5.69 -16.80
CA GLY A 617 20.24 -4.55 -17.13
C GLY A 617 19.00 -4.90 -17.95
N LYS A 618 18.44 -3.92 -18.66
CA LYS A 618 17.13 -4.04 -19.31
C LYS A 618 17.26 -4.28 -20.80
N MET A 619 16.38 -5.12 -21.33
CA MET A 619 15.98 -5.04 -22.73
C MET A 619 14.84 -4.07 -22.88
N THR A 620 14.89 -3.25 -23.93
CA THR A 620 13.74 -2.46 -24.38
C THR A 620 13.44 -2.76 -25.83
N PHE A 621 12.16 -2.83 -26.16
CA PHE A 621 11.68 -3.10 -27.51
C PHE A 621 10.28 -2.55 -27.71
N ARG A 622 9.75 -2.71 -28.92
CA ARG A 622 8.39 -2.34 -29.28
C ARG A 622 7.61 -3.57 -29.71
N VAL A 623 6.34 -3.65 -29.32
CA VAL A 623 5.42 -4.72 -29.74
C VAL A 623 4.03 -4.16 -30.01
N GLY A 624 3.42 -4.55 -31.12
CA GLY A 624 2.07 -4.17 -31.55
C GLY A 624 1.31 -5.37 -32.12
N GLY A 625 0.12 -5.12 -32.66
CA GLY A 625 -0.78 -6.17 -33.15
C GLY A 625 -1.69 -6.73 -32.05
N GLY A 626 -1.93 -8.03 -32.09
CA GLY A 626 -2.86 -8.77 -31.23
C GLY A 626 -2.46 -8.83 -29.76
N ASN A 627 -3.48 -8.85 -28.90
CA ASN A 627 -3.37 -9.09 -27.46
C ASN A 627 -3.80 -10.52 -27.07
N GLY A 628 -3.92 -11.42 -28.05
CA GLY A 628 -4.35 -12.79 -27.83
C GLY A 628 -3.27 -13.65 -27.16
N PRO A 629 -3.65 -14.78 -26.53
CA PRO A 629 -2.69 -15.73 -25.98
C PRO A 629 -1.76 -16.32 -27.06
N ASP A 630 -2.21 -16.32 -28.31
CA ASP A 630 -1.56 -16.92 -29.48
C ASP A 630 -0.73 -15.92 -30.30
N THR A 631 -0.67 -14.65 -29.89
CA THR A 631 0.07 -13.57 -30.57
C THR A 631 0.95 -12.83 -29.57
N TYR A 632 2.25 -13.16 -29.51
CA TYR A 632 3.14 -12.60 -28.48
C TYR A 632 4.62 -12.65 -28.87
N VAL A 633 5.41 -11.86 -28.14
CA VAL A 633 6.88 -11.89 -28.13
C VAL A 633 7.32 -12.48 -26.79
N ALA A 634 8.31 -13.36 -26.77
CA ALA A 634 8.80 -14.03 -25.58
C ALA A 634 10.33 -14.01 -25.49
N LEU A 635 10.86 -13.90 -24.26
CA LEU A 635 12.24 -14.24 -23.95
C LEU A 635 12.30 -15.73 -23.63
N CYS A 636 13.16 -16.46 -24.33
CA CYS A 636 13.38 -17.88 -24.11
C CYS A 636 14.82 -18.13 -23.65
N LEU A 637 15.01 -19.00 -22.67
CA LEU A 637 16.33 -19.56 -22.35
C LEU A 637 16.72 -20.62 -23.38
N GLU A 638 17.99 -21.02 -23.43
CA GLU A 638 18.47 -22.08 -24.32
C GLU A 638 17.69 -23.40 -24.21
N SER A 639 17.10 -23.68 -23.04
CA SER A 639 16.22 -24.84 -22.83
C SER A 639 14.86 -24.75 -23.55
N GLY A 640 14.55 -23.65 -24.22
CA GLY A 640 13.24 -23.38 -24.84
C GLY A 640 12.18 -22.86 -23.87
N ARG A 641 12.51 -22.77 -22.56
CA ARG A 641 11.61 -22.22 -21.54
C ARG A 641 11.40 -20.73 -21.77
N GLU A 642 10.15 -20.33 -21.95
CA GLU A 642 9.73 -18.93 -21.95
C GLU A 642 9.77 -18.36 -20.53
N VAL A 643 10.45 -17.23 -20.36
CA VAL A 643 10.65 -16.60 -19.05
C VAL A 643 10.07 -15.19 -18.96
N GLU A 644 9.89 -14.52 -20.10
CA GLU A 644 9.20 -13.23 -20.21
C GLU A 644 8.30 -13.25 -21.44
N THR A 645 7.19 -12.51 -21.42
CA THR A 645 6.32 -12.33 -22.60
C THR A 645 5.81 -10.90 -22.71
N ALA A 646 5.48 -10.47 -23.93
CA ALA A 646 4.88 -9.18 -24.25
C ALA A 646 3.93 -9.31 -25.44
N ARG A 647 2.88 -8.49 -25.47
CA ARG A 647 1.81 -8.57 -26.47
C ARG A 647 1.45 -7.19 -26.99
N GLY A 648 0.80 -7.15 -28.14
CA GLY A 648 0.12 -5.96 -28.62
C GLY A 648 -1.14 -5.66 -27.81
N ILE A 649 -1.86 -4.60 -28.20
CA ILE A 649 -3.09 -4.16 -27.54
C ILE A 649 -4.28 -4.11 -28.51
N ASN A 650 -4.30 -5.00 -29.50
CA ASN A 650 -5.24 -4.95 -30.61
C ASN A 650 -5.13 -3.58 -31.32
N HIS A 651 -3.89 -3.17 -31.60
CA HIS A 651 -3.58 -1.90 -32.25
C HIS A 651 -2.30 -1.98 -33.07
N GLN A 652 -2.27 -1.30 -34.22
CA GLN A 652 -1.12 -1.34 -35.14
C GLN A 652 0.07 -0.51 -34.65
N MET A 653 -0.18 0.50 -33.81
CA MET A 653 0.89 1.21 -33.09
C MET A 653 1.49 0.29 -32.02
N MET A 654 2.81 0.15 -32.09
CA MET A 654 3.57 -0.64 -31.15
C MET A 654 3.71 0.07 -29.80
N GLN A 655 3.57 -0.65 -28.71
CA GLN A 655 3.84 -0.16 -27.37
C GLN A 655 5.28 -0.46 -27.00
N ARG A 656 5.85 0.38 -26.13
CA ARG A 656 7.16 0.10 -25.54
C ARG A 656 7.01 -1.04 -24.53
N ALA A 657 7.83 -2.07 -24.67
CA ALA A 657 8.02 -3.14 -23.71
C ALA A 657 9.44 -3.07 -23.14
N SER A 658 9.60 -3.59 -21.93
CA SER A 658 10.91 -3.72 -21.30
C SER A 658 10.94 -4.92 -20.36
N TRP A 659 12.02 -5.69 -20.45
CA TRP A 659 12.29 -6.83 -19.56
C TRP A 659 13.59 -6.58 -18.81
N ASP A 660 13.65 -7.03 -17.55
CA ASP A 660 14.89 -7.04 -16.78
C ASP A 660 15.65 -8.34 -17.11
N LEU A 661 16.81 -8.21 -17.74
CA LEU A 661 17.66 -9.35 -18.09
C LEU A 661 18.64 -9.72 -16.97
N SER A 662 18.70 -8.96 -15.87
CA SER A 662 19.61 -9.22 -14.75
C SER A 662 19.50 -10.65 -14.19
N PRO A 663 18.29 -11.25 -14.05
CA PRO A 663 18.16 -12.65 -13.62
C PRO A 663 18.73 -13.68 -14.61
N TYR A 664 18.90 -13.28 -15.86
CA TYR A 664 19.36 -14.13 -16.96
C TYR A 664 20.79 -13.77 -17.40
N ALA A 665 21.47 -12.87 -16.68
CA ALA A 665 22.83 -12.45 -16.97
C ALA A 665 23.76 -13.66 -17.06
N GLY A 666 24.56 -13.73 -18.13
CA GLY A 666 25.45 -14.86 -18.39
C GLY A 666 24.76 -16.13 -18.93
N GLN A 667 23.42 -16.18 -18.96
CA GLN A 667 22.68 -17.30 -19.55
C GLN A 667 22.42 -17.08 -21.04
N LYS A 668 22.49 -18.15 -21.83
CA LYS A 668 22.17 -18.10 -23.25
C LYS A 668 20.66 -18.02 -23.45
N ALA A 669 20.21 -16.99 -24.18
CA ALA A 669 18.80 -16.69 -24.42
C ALA A 669 18.53 -16.29 -25.87
N PHE A 670 17.27 -16.35 -26.30
CA PHE A 670 16.79 -15.88 -27.60
C PHE A 670 15.38 -15.29 -27.47
N ILE A 671 15.00 -14.42 -28.41
CA ILE A 671 13.64 -13.89 -28.51
C ILE A 671 12.84 -14.77 -29.46
N LYS A 672 11.59 -15.05 -29.09
CA LYS A 672 10.62 -15.80 -29.88
C LYS A 672 9.40 -14.95 -30.15
N ILE A 673 8.99 -14.83 -31.40
CA ILE A 673 7.78 -14.15 -31.84
C ILE A 673 6.83 -15.23 -32.32
N VAL A 674 5.66 -15.29 -31.68
CA VAL A 674 4.61 -16.28 -31.92
C VAL A 674 3.41 -15.59 -32.50
N ASP A 675 2.92 -16.11 -33.62
CA ASP A 675 1.66 -15.73 -34.21
C ASP A 675 0.91 -16.99 -34.63
N GLN A 676 -0.15 -17.34 -33.91
CA GLN A 676 -0.96 -18.53 -34.17
C GLN A 676 -2.45 -18.21 -34.28
N SER A 677 -2.80 -16.93 -34.40
CA SER A 677 -4.19 -16.48 -34.48
C SER A 677 -4.57 -16.15 -35.91
N THR A 678 -5.64 -16.75 -36.43
CA THR A 678 -6.20 -16.37 -37.74
C THR A 678 -7.44 -15.50 -37.56
N GLY A 679 -7.37 -14.25 -38.01
CA GLY A 679 -8.48 -13.28 -37.99
C GLY A 679 -8.47 -12.25 -36.85
N GLY A 680 -9.12 -11.10 -37.09
CA GLY A 680 -9.25 -10.01 -36.12
C GLY A 680 -8.01 -9.11 -36.04
N TRP A 681 -7.27 -9.23 -34.93
CA TRP A 681 -5.94 -8.64 -34.71
C TRP A 681 -4.91 -9.78 -34.63
N GLY A 682 -5.05 -10.76 -35.51
CA GLY A 682 -4.27 -12.00 -35.53
C GLY A 682 -2.91 -11.81 -36.17
N HIS A 683 -2.13 -10.85 -35.66
CA HIS A 683 -0.78 -10.57 -36.11
C HIS A 683 0.06 -9.96 -34.99
N VAL A 684 1.39 -10.05 -35.10
CA VAL A 684 2.34 -9.40 -34.20
C VAL A 684 3.24 -8.49 -35.01
N THR A 685 3.45 -7.28 -34.49
CA THR A 685 4.53 -6.41 -34.95
C THR A 685 5.53 -6.22 -33.82
N ALA A 686 6.82 -6.21 -34.14
CA ALA A 686 7.87 -6.01 -33.15
C ALA A 686 9.05 -5.23 -33.74
N ASP A 687 9.73 -4.46 -32.91
CA ASP A 687 10.81 -3.60 -33.38
C ASP A 687 11.81 -3.25 -32.28
N HIS A 688 13.05 -3.00 -32.70
CA HIS A 688 14.14 -2.37 -31.96
C HIS A 688 14.43 -2.97 -30.56
N PHE A 689 14.90 -4.21 -30.53
CA PHE A 689 15.31 -4.85 -29.27
C PHE A 689 16.73 -4.43 -28.90
N GLU A 690 16.85 -3.60 -27.86
CA GLU A 690 18.13 -3.03 -27.40
C GLU A 690 18.41 -3.44 -25.94
N PHE A 691 19.61 -3.96 -25.68
CA PHE A 691 20.06 -4.40 -24.34
C PHE A 691 21.58 -4.49 -24.25
N ASP A 692 22.14 -4.54 -23.03
CA ASP A 692 23.56 -4.82 -22.82
C ASP A 692 23.82 -6.34 -22.89
N GLY A 693 24.66 -6.76 -23.83
CA GLY A 693 24.87 -8.19 -24.08
C GLY A 693 25.90 -8.48 -25.15
N LYS A 694 26.04 -9.77 -25.48
CA LYS A 694 26.83 -10.24 -26.63
C LYS A 694 25.98 -11.09 -27.55
N LEU A 695 25.94 -10.71 -28.82
CA LEU A 695 25.34 -11.50 -29.89
C LEU A 695 26.26 -12.67 -30.25
N LEU A 696 25.74 -13.88 -30.27
CA LEU A 696 26.54 -15.06 -30.59
C LEU A 696 26.62 -15.26 -32.11
N LYS A 697 27.85 -15.31 -32.67
CA LYS A 697 28.11 -15.49 -34.12
C LYS A 697 27.65 -16.85 -34.68
N GLN A 698 27.40 -17.85 -33.84
CA GLN A 698 27.08 -19.22 -34.28
C GLN A 698 25.58 -19.46 -34.25
N TYR A 699 24.95 -19.33 -35.41
CA TYR A 699 23.54 -19.68 -35.62
C TYR A 699 23.42 -21.11 -36.15
N PHE A 700 22.94 -22.01 -35.29
CA PHE A 700 22.63 -23.42 -35.55
C PHE A 700 23.82 -24.33 -35.91
N LYS A 701 24.50 -24.87 -34.89
CA LYS A 701 25.04 -26.25 -34.98
C LYS A 701 24.24 -27.13 -34.04
N LYS A 702 23.41 -27.98 -34.64
CA LYS A 702 22.50 -28.98 -34.07
C LYS A 702 21.12 -28.47 -33.63
N SER A 703 20.16 -28.96 -34.39
CA SER A 703 18.74 -29.13 -34.08
C SER A 703 18.52 -29.49 -32.61
N VAL A 704 17.78 -28.64 -31.90
CA VAL A 704 17.09 -29.03 -30.66
C VAL A 704 15.70 -29.53 -31.10
N PRO A 705 15.28 -30.73 -30.65
CA PRO A 705 14.09 -31.44 -31.14
C PRO A 705 12.76 -30.71 -30.91
#